data_AF-A0A3A1YLW4-F1
#
_entry.id   AF-A0A3A1YLW4-F1
#
_cell.length_a   1.000
_cell.length_b   1.000
_cell.length_c   1.000
_cell.angle_alpha   90.00
_cell.angle_beta   90.00
_cell.angle_gamma   90.00
#
_symmetry.space_group_name_H-M   'P 1'
#
loop_
_entity.id
_entity.type
_entity.pdbx_description
1 polymer ?
#
loop_
_entity_poly.entity_id
_entity_poly.type
_entity_poly.pdbx_seq_one_letter_code
_entity_poly.pdbx_strand_id
1 'polypeptide(L)'
;MKLFTSLLASCFFTLAIAQTPQIKLRIIETSDIHAYYTAYDYLKDQAVEHYGLTRTATLIKQARAQVSNSVLIDNGDLIQGGLIGTWAVENNFQSYHLHPAYQAFAYLQYDVSNLGNHEFNFGLPYLQQVISSSQQLTGIPIINANVYDAVSGKNTYTPYVIQDKKVVDSQGNYHILKIGYIGFTPPAIMRWDADKLTGKVITAPIVETAEKFIPEMQAQGAQIIIAIPHSGIGVVAPSSSLFEDQVINLTKVPGIDAVVFGHSHAVYPSIEFSEIEGTNIERGLINGVPAVMPGRWGDHIGIIDLTLVQDAQGQWQVDPQQSIGFTRAIYDWQQRQPLVDEDQELVALLEPIHQQVRAYANGPRAKENAEVGQVASNLYGYLALTQDDYVLKLINQAQMYSLEQWVQSQGQTYQGYRLLATQAPFKYGERHNDITNFTVIDKGVFTLRNVSDAYMYPNTLNIIQITGLELKNWLECASGQFNQINPQTTVRQELLNYQTFRTYNFDVFYGVTYQIDVTKPAKYTSTCKETNTHGAGRILNLTYKDGTPVTDSDKILVATNNYRANGAILPGTGAEKIVFASQTSLQDTIMDYIAQITANGKEVSIDFTPSWSFLPISNGEQLNVVIYSAPDEKAVNWSLQNSVWPLTKL
;
A
#
# COMPACT_ATOMS: atom_id res chain seq x y z
N MET A 1 44.50 85.00 19.26
CA MET A 1 43.88 84.33 18.09
C MET A 1 43.46 82.93 18.54
N LYS A 2 42.16 82.72 18.78
CA LYS A 2 41.61 81.42 19.20
C LYS A 2 41.24 80.63 17.94
N LEU A 3 41.80 79.42 17.79
CA LEU A 3 41.45 78.49 16.72
C LEU A 3 40.07 77.86 17.00
N PHE A 4 39.20 77.89 16.00
CA PHE A 4 37.95 77.14 15.95
C PHE A 4 38.24 75.73 15.42
N THR A 5 37.94 74.71 16.22
CA THR A 5 37.81 73.32 15.79
C THR A 5 36.33 73.03 15.50
N SER A 6 36.00 72.82 14.24
CA SER A 6 34.68 72.34 13.79
C SER A 6 34.61 70.81 13.90
N LEU A 7 33.69 70.33 14.73
CA LEU A 7 33.33 68.91 14.85
C LEU A 7 32.33 68.57 13.74
N LEU A 8 32.71 67.74 12.77
CA LEU A 8 31.79 67.15 11.79
C LEU A 8 31.20 65.87 12.39
N ALA A 9 29.90 65.91 12.74
CA ALA A 9 29.13 64.73 13.11
C ALA A 9 28.64 64.04 11.83
N SER A 10 29.19 62.87 11.52
CA SER A 10 28.71 62.00 10.45
C SER A 10 27.52 61.17 10.95
N CYS A 11 26.29 61.55 10.56
CA CYS A 11 25.12 60.70 10.72
C CYS A 11 25.18 59.53 9.74
N PHE A 12 25.45 58.32 10.23
CA PHE A 12 25.17 57.09 9.49
C PHE A 12 23.66 56.81 9.59
N PHE A 13 22.92 57.09 8.51
CA PHE A 13 21.57 56.55 8.34
C PHE A 13 21.70 55.07 7.97
N THR A 14 21.46 54.17 8.93
CA THR A 14 21.14 52.77 8.62
C THR A 14 19.73 52.75 8.02
N LEU A 15 19.62 52.65 6.70
CA LEU A 15 18.39 52.25 6.03
C LEU A 15 18.06 50.82 6.49
N ALA A 16 17.17 50.69 7.47
CA ALA A 16 16.48 49.44 7.72
C ALA A 16 15.62 49.15 6.48
N ILE A 17 16.08 48.23 5.63
CA ILE A 17 15.25 47.70 4.55
C ILE A 17 14.11 46.97 5.25
N ALA A 18 12.90 47.54 5.21
CA ALA A 18 11.72 46.87 5.74
C ALA A 18 11.55 45.54 4.97
N GLN A 19 11.70 44.41 5.65
CA GLN A 19 11.41 43.11 5.05
C GLN A 19 9.92 43.06 4.71
N THR A 20 9.62 42.78 3.44
CA THR A 20 8.25 42.51 2.97
C THR A 20 7.64 41.41 3.83
N PRO A 21 6.40 41.57 4.35
CA PRO A 21 5.78 40.57 5.19
C PRO A 21 5.64 39.26 4.43
N GLN A 22 5.92 38.15 5.11
CA GLN A 22 5.76 36.80 4.59
C GLN A 22 4.77 36.02 5.44
N ILE A 23 3.95 35.17 4.84
CA ILE A 23 3.18 34.17 5.57
C ILE A 23 3.89 32.83 5.42
N LYS A 24 4.21 32.19 6.55
CA LYS A 24 4.71 30.82 6.56
C LYS A 24 3.55 29.90 6.93
N LEU A 25 3.20 28.98 6.05
CA LEU A 25 2.12 28.01 6.23
C LEU A 25 2.70 26.60 6.18
N ARG A 26 2.52 25.83 7.25
CA ARG A 26 2.87 24.42 7.28
C ARG A 26 1.66 23.56 6.90
N ILE A 27 1.84 22.69 5.91
CA ILE A 27 0.90 21.62 5.60
C ILE A 27 1.47 20.35 6.23
N ILE A 28 0.65 19.65 7.01
CA ILE A 28 0.99 18.37 7.63
C ILE A 28 0.09 17.31 7.00
N GLU A 29 0.66 16.18 6.62
CA GLU A 29 -0.04 15.08 5.96
C GLU A 29 0.08 13.77 6.75
N THR A 30 -1.03 13.03 6.77
CA THR A 30 -1.04 11.57 6.88
C THR A 30 -1.65 10.93 5.64
N SER A 31 -1.28 9.68 5.35
CA SER A 31 -1.87 8.86 4.28
C SER A 31 -1.73 7.39 4.64
N ASP A 32 -2.57 6.53 4.07
CA ASP A 32 -2.43 5.07 4.13
C ASP A 32 -2.33 4.54 5.58
N ILE A 33 -3.08 5.16 6.51
CA ILE A 33 -3.10 4.78 7.93
C ILE A 33 -3.64 3.36 8.09
N HIS A 34 -4.52 2.92 7.20
CA HIS A 34 -4.99 1.54 7.12
C HIS A 34 -5.53 0.97 8.44
N ALA A 35 -6.34 1.74 9.15
CA ALA A 35 -6.87 1.35 10.46
C ALA A 35 -5.85 1.02 11.57
N TYR A 36 -4.57 1.40 11.41
CA TYR A 36 -3.57 1.35 12.49
C TYR A 36 -3.65 2.61 13.37
N TYR A 37 -4.77 2.78 14.07
CA TYR A 37 -5.00 3.99 14.89
C TYR A 37 -4.25 3.97 16.23
N THR A 38 -3.88 2.80 16.74
CA THR A 38 -3.15 2.60 18.00
C THR A 38 -1.80 1.94 17.73
N ALA A 39 -0.79 2.22 18.55
CA ALA A 39 0.51 1.53 18.48
C ALA A 39 0.45 0.12 19.12
N TYR A 40 -0.44 -0.72 18.58
CA TYR A 40 -0.72 -2.06 19.09
C TYR A 40 -0.98 -3.05 17.95
N ASP A 41 -0.31 -4.20 18.03
CA ASP A 41 -0.55 -5.34 17.16
C ASP A 41 -1.63 -6.23 17.81
N TYR A 42 -2.89 -6.06 17.41
CA TYR A 42 -4.01 -6.84 17.97
C TYR A 42 -3.93 -8.33 17.65
N LEU A 43 -3.23 -8.69 16.57
CA LEU A 43 -3.06 -10.10 16.19
C LEU A 43 -2.03 -10.74 17.10
N LYS A 44 -0.93 -10.04 17.41
CA LYS A 44 0.11 -10.48 18.37
C LYS A 44 -0.23 -10.21 19.83
N ASP A 45 -1.30 -9.48 20.09
CA ASP A 45 -1.71 -8.99 21.41
C ASP A 45 -0.55 -8.33 22.18
N GLN A 46 0.15 -7.41 21.51
CA GLN A 46 1.29 -6.70 22.09
C GLN A 46 1.41 -5.26 21.57
N ALA A 47 2.00 -4.39 22.37
CA ALA A 47 2.35 -3.04 21.96
C ALA A 47 3.43 -3.05 20.86
N VAL A 48 3.44 -2.01 20.02
CA VAL A 48 4.47 -1.78 19.01
C VAL A 48 4.98 -0.34 19.06
N GLU A 49 6.15 -0.12 18.47
CA GLU A 49 6.83 1.19 18.53
C GLU A 49 7.01 1.85 17.16
N HIS A 50 6.75 1.13 16.06
CA HIS A 50 7.11 1.53 14.70
C HIS A 50 5.91 1.89 13.79
N TYR A 51 4.68 1.84 14.29
CA TYR A 51 3.49 2.38 13.62
C TYR A 51 2.44 2.83 14.64
N GLY A 52 1.36 3.46 14.16
CA GLY A 52 0.18 3.79 14.97
C GLY A 52 -0.09 5.29 15.08
N LEU A 53 -1.32 5.71 14.74
CA LEU A 53 -1.73 7.14 14.80
C LEU A 53 -1.57 7.76 16.20
N THR A 54 -1.71 7.00 17.28
CA THR A 54 -1.42 7.45 18.65
C THR A 54 0.01 7.98 18.81
N ARG A 55 0.99 7.39 18.13
CA ARG A 55 2.38 7.86 18.13
C ARG A 55 2.60 8.99 17.13
N THR A 56 2.00 8.88 15.95
CA THR A 56 2.01 9.93 14.91
C THR A 56 1.45 11.27 15.44
N ALA A 57 0.42 11.21 16.30
CA ALA A 57 -0.20 12.37 16.95
C ALA A 57 0.81 13.26 17.68
N THR A 58 1.82 12.67 18.33
CA THR A 58 2.91 13.42 18.98
C THR A 58 3.71 14.21 17.96
N LEU A 59 4.06 13.63 16.81
CA LEU A 59 4.75 14.35 15.73
C LEU A 59 3.89 15.48 15.16
N ILE A 60 2.59 15.26 14.98
CA ILE A 60 1.64 16.28 14.51
C ILE A 60 1.62 17.45 15.48
N LYS A 61 1.45 17.20 16.79
CA LYS A 61 1.45 18.25 17.82
C LYS A 61 2.77 19.02 17.86
N GLN A 62 3.91 18.32 17.79
CA GLN A 62 5.23 18.95 17.72
C GLN A 62 5.40 19.82 16.45
N ALA A 63 4.97 19.32 15.29
CA ALA A 63 5.06 20.04 14.03
C ALA A 63 4.22 21.32 14.03
N ARG A 64 3.03 21.29 14.65
CA ARG A 64 2.17 22.47 14.86
C ARG A 64 2.78 23.46 15.84
N ALA A 65 3.33 22.99 16.97
CA ALA A 65 3.93 23.87 17.99
C ALA A 65 5.14 24.68 17.49
N GLN A 66 5.75 24.26 16.38
CA GLN A 66 6.90 24.93 15.76
C GLN A 66 6.52 26.12 14.87
N VAL A 67 5.24 26.30 14.53
CA VAL A 67 4.79 27.28 13.54
C VAL A 67 3.53 28.01 13.99
N SER A 68 3.33 29.23 13.49
CA SER A 68 2.11 30.01 13.80
C SER A 68 0.91 29.57 12.97
N ASN A 69 1.13 29.04 11.77
CA ASN A 69 0.07 28.67 10.83
C ASN A 69 0.29 27.25 10.35
N SER A 70 -0.72 26.40 10.52
CA SER A 70 -0.68 25.04 10.01
C SER A 70 -2.07 24.54 9.59
N VAL A 71 -2.07 23.60 8.65
CA VAL A 71 -3.21 22.76 8.29
C VAL A 71 -2.80 21.28 8.35
N LEU A 72 -3.75 20.40 8.66
CA LEU A 72 -3.56 18.94 8.73
C LEU A 72 -4.52 18.24 7.78
N ILE A 73 -3.97 17.38 6.93
CA ILE A 73 -4.67 16.76 5.81
C ILE A 73 -4.47 15.25 5.87
N ASP A 74 -5.52 14.49 5.56
CA ASP A 74 -5.42 13.06 5.29
C ASP A 74 -5.67 12.76 3.82
N ASN A 75 -4.85 11.88 3.24
CA ASN A 75 -4.95 11.49 1.84
C ASN A 75 -5.60 10.11 1.61
N GLY A 76 -6.34 9.54 2.56
CA GLY A 76 -7.15 8.33 2.32
C GLY A 76 -6.41 7.00 2.56
N ASP A 77 -7.09 5.89 2.24
CA ASP A 77 -6.76 4.53 2.70
C ASP A 77 -6.72 4.44 4.24
N LEU A 78 -7.83 4.87 4.83
CA LEU A 78 -7.97 5.12 6.25
C LEU A 78 -8.69 3.98 6.99
N ILE A 79 -9.69 3.36 6.37
CA ILE A 79 -10.70 2.54 7.06
C ILE A 79 -10.51 1.03 6.97
N GLN A 80 -9.56 0.56 6.14
CA GLN A 80 -9.30 -0.86 5.91
C GLN A 80 -7.84 -1.19 6.24
N GLY A 81 -7.56 -2.38 6.77
CA GLY A 81 -6.20 -2.88 6.97
C GLY A 81 -6.05 -3.57 8.32
N GLY A 82 -5.77 -2.78 9.35
CA GLY A 82 -5.66 -3.21 10.74
C GLY A 82 -7.00 -3.73 11.29
N LEU A 83 -6.90 -4.55 12.35
CA LEU A 83 -8.06 -5.26 12.93
C LEU A 83 -9.17 -4.32 13.42
N ILE A 84 -8.82 -3.09 13.81
CA ILE A 84 -9.82 -2.07 14.18
C ILE A 84 -10.79 -1.80 13.02
N GLY A 85 -10.31 -1.74 11.78
CA GLY A 85 -11.13 -1.52 10.59
C GLY A 85 -12.11 -2.67 10.38
N THR A 86 -11.63 -3.92 10.41
CA THR A 86 -12.47 -5.12 10.30
C THR A 86 -13.55 -5.16 11.39
N TRP A 87 -13.14 -4.96 12.64
CA TRP A 87 -14.07 -4.91 13.77
C TRP A 87 -15.13 -3.80 13.59
N ALA A 88 -14.73 -2.64 13.09
CA ALA A 88 -15.64 -1.51 12.94
C ALA A 88 -16.69 -1.74 11.84
N VAL A 89 -16.32 -2.44 10.76
CA VAL A 89 -17.26 -2.90 9.71
C VAL A 89 -18.28 -3.86 10.30
N GLU A 90 -17.82 -4.90 11.02
CA GLU A 90 -18.71 -5.92 11.59
C GLU A 90 -19.63 -5.37 12.69
N ASN A 91 -19.11 -4.49 13.54
CA ASN A 91 -19.89 -3.80 14.55
C ASN A 91 -20.80 -2.71 13.94
N ASN A 92 -20.56 -2.31 12.69
CA ASN A 92 -21.22 -1.22 11.98
C ASN A 92 -21.29 0.09 12.79
N PHE A 93 -20.23 0.37 13.55
CA PHE A 93 -20.14 1.48 14.51
C PHE A 93 -21.33 1.61 15.48
N GLN A 94 -22.10 0.54 15.73
CA GLN A 94 -23.33 0.58 16.52
C GLN A 94 -23.11 1.18 17.91
N SER A 95 -21.91 0.98 18.47
CA SER A 95 -21.55 1.44 19.81
C SER A 95 -21.19 2.93 19.88
N TYR A 96 -20.81 3.56 18.76
CA TYR A 96 -20.20 4.90 18.78
C TYR A 96 -20.80 5.90 17.78
N HIS A 97 -21.63 5.44 16.83
CA HIS A 97 -22.23 6.24 15.75
C HIS A 97 -21.24 7.01 14.85
N LEU A 98 -19.93 6.85 15.07
CA LEU A 98 -18.82 7.48 14.36
C LEU A 98 -17.67 6.48 14.23
N HIS A 99 -17.07 6.41 13.04
CA HIS A 99 -15.93 5.55 12.78
C HIS A 99 -14.74 5.94 13.68
N PRO A 100 -14.02 4.97 14.31
CA PRO A 100 -12.82 5.23 15.12
C PRO A 100 -11.80 6.20 14.51
N ALA A 101 -11.50 6.06 13.22
CA ALA A 101 -10.66 6.99 12.46
C ALA A 101 -11.05 8.46 12.67
N TYR A 102 -12.34 8.78 12.50
CA TYR A 102 -12.83 10.14 12.55
C TYR A 102 -13.00 10.65 13.99
N GLN A 103 -13.03 9.76 15.01
CA GLN A 103 -12.84 10.18 16.41
C GLN A 103 -11.42 10.72 16.62
N ALA A 104 -10.41 10.00 16.11
CA ALA A 104 -9.02 10.44 16.17
C ALA A 104 -8.80 11.71 15.34
N PHE A 105 -9.40 11.82 14.15
CA PHE A 105 -9.24 13.01 13.30
C PHE A 105 -9.92 14.25 13.90
N ALA A 106 -11.08 14.10 14.53
CA ALA A 106 -11.73 15.20 15.26
C ALA A 106 -10.85 15.68 16.41
N TYR A 107 -10.29 14.76 17.18
CA TYR A 107 -9.35 15.09 18.26
C TYR A 107 -8.09 15.80 17.75
N LEU A 108 -7.52 15.33 16.63
CA LEU A 108 -6.37 15.95 15.99
C LEU A 108 -6.72 17.18 15.14
N GLN A 109 -7.99 17.58 15.05
CA GLN A 109 -8.44 18.73 14.29
C GLN A 109 -7.94 18.73 12.84
N TYR A 110 -8.22 17.66 12.09
CA TYR A 110 -7.96 17.62 10.64
C TYR A 110 -8.78 18.69 9.91
N ASP A 111 -8.15 19.34 8.92
CA ASP A 111 -8.80 20.39 8.11
C ASP A 111 -9.58 19.77 6.92
N VAL A 112 -9.11 18.65 6.35
CA VAL A 112 -9.77 17.92 5.24
C VAL A 112 -9.31 16.45 5.20
N SER A 113 -10.15 15.57 4.66
CA SER A 113 -9.81 14.18 4.34
C SER A 113 -10.16 13.87 2.88
N ASN A 114 -9.30 13.14 2.18
CA ASN A 114 -9.59 12.60 0.84
C ASN A 114 -10.02 11.12 0.91
N LEU A 115 -10.56 10.60 -0.19
CA LEU A 115 -10.86 9.18 -0.38
C LEU A 115 -9.74 8.50 -1.20
N GLY A 116 -9.16 7.45 -0.64
CA GLY A 116 -8.30 6.47 -1.32
C GLY A 116 -9.11 5.33 -1.94
N ASN A 117 -8.43 4.28 -2.39
CA ASN A 117 -9.10 3.12 -3.01
C ASN A 117 -9.77 2.22 -1.96
N HIS A 118 -9.15 2.07 -0.79
CA HIS A 118 -9.62 1.15 0.23
C HIS A 118 -10.90 1.62 0.94
N GLU A 119 -11.28 2.90 0.78
CA GLU A 119 -12.60 3.40 1.17
C GLU A 119 -13.76 2.66 0.45
N PHE A 120 -13.52 2.16 -0.77
CA PHE A 120 -14.54 1.52 -1.61
C PHE A 120 -14.69 0.01 -1.36
N ASN A 121 -13.77 -0.60 -0.60
CA ASN A 121 -13.71 -2.04 -0.37
C ASN A 121 -14.96 -2.64 0.29
N PHE A 122 -15.67 -1.85 1.11
CA PHE A 122 -16.87 -2.31 1.82
C PHE A 122 -18.17 -1.90 1.12
N GLY A 123 -18.05 -1.33 -0.10
CA GLY A 123 -19.18 -0.91 -0.93
C GLY A 123 -19.73 0.48 -0.59
N LEU A 124 -20.40 1.09 -1.58
CA LEU A 124 -20.91 2.46 -1.51
C LEU A 124 -21.84 2.75 -0.32
N PRO A 125 -22.75 1.85 0.11
CA PRO A 125 -23.61 2.14 1.27
C PRO A 125 -22.84 2.34 2.57
N TYR A 126 -21.84 1.48 2.83
CA TYR A 126 -21.01 1.60 4.03
C TYR A 126 -20.14 2.86 3.97
N LEU A 127 -19.51 3.12 2.83
CA LEU A 127 -18.72 4.34 2.62
C LEU A 127 -19.58 5.60 2.83
N GLN A 128 -20.80 5.64 2.27
CA GLN A 128 -21.71 6.77 2.47
C GLN A 128 -22.08 6.96 3.95
N GLN A 129 -22.26 5.87 4.70
CA GLN A 129 -22.53 5.94 6.14
C GLN A 129 -21.33 6.53 6.90
N VAL A 130 -20.11 6.07 6.60
CA VAL A 130 -18.87 6.61 7.18
C VAL A 130 -18.74 8.10 6.89
N ILE A 131 -18.92 8.51 5.63
CA ILE A 131 -18.81 9.91 5.22
C ILE A 131 -19.87 10.77 5.92
N SER A 132 -21.14 10.36 5.85
CA SER A 132 -22.25 11.18 6.35
C SER A 132 -22.15 11.39 7.87
N SER A 133 -21.88 10.31 8.62
CA SER A 133 -21.71 10.38 10.08
C SER A 133 -20.51 11.24 10.47
N SER A 134 -19.38 11.10 9.76
CA SER A 134 -18.15 11.85 10.06
C SER A 134 -18.33 13.33 9.81
N GLN A 135 -18.86 13.72 8.64
CA GLN A 135 -19.11 15.14 8.34
C GLN A 135 -20.13 15.75 9.30
N GLN A 136 -21.20 15.02 9.63
CA GLN A 136 -22.25 15.50 10.54
C GLN A 136 -21.72 15.72 11.97
N LEU A 137 -20.90 14.79 12.49
CA LEU A 137 -20.47 14.80 13.89
C LEU A 137 -19.19 15.59 14.14
N THR A 138 -18.31 15.71 13.14
CA THR A 138 -16.99 16.34 13.29
C THR A 138 -16.84 17.64 12.51
N GLY A 139 -17.65 17.84 11.47
CA GLY A 139 -17.51 18.96 10.53
C GLY A 139 -16.33 18.84 9.56
N ILE A 140 -15.54 17.75 9.63
CA ILE A 140 -14.39 17.54 8.75
C ILE A 140 -14.91 17.24 7.34
N PRO A 141 -14.56 18.05 6.32
CA PRO A 141 -14.96 17.79 4.95
C PRO A 141 -14.22 16.58 4.38
N ILE A 142 -14.97 15.70 3.71
CA ILE A 142 -14.44 14.54 2.99
C ILE A 142 -14.66 14.78 1.49
N ILE A 143 -13.58 14.77 0.71
CA ILE A 143 -13.60 15.22 -0.69
C ILE A 143 -13.16 14.12 -1.68
N ASN A 144 -13.67 14.20 -2.91
CA ASN A 144 -13.17 13.46 -4.07
C ASN A 144 -13.73 14.09 -5.37
N ALA A 145 -12.84 14.45 -6.30
CA ALA A 145 -13.18 15.16 -7.53
C ALA A 145 -13.37 14.27 -8.76
N ASN A 146 -12.86 13.03 -8.75
CA ASN A 146 -12.81 12.20 -9.96
C ASN A 146 -13.74 10.98 -9.94
N VAL A 147 -14.57 10.80 -8.91
CA VAL A 147 -15.65 9.81 -8.90
C VAL A 147 -16.99 10.46 -9.25
N TYR A 148 -17.64 9.89 -10.25
CA TYR A 148 -18.92 10.37 -10.78
C TYR A 148 -19.99 9.28 -10.67
N ASP A 149 -21.22 9.70 -10.40
CA ASP A 149 -22.39 8.83 -10.46
C ASP A 149 -22.63 8.41 -11.91
N ALA A 150 -22.73 7.11 -12.16
CA ALA A 150 -22.76 6.53 -13.50
C ALA A 150 -24.04 6.88 -14.28
N VAL A 151 -25.11 7.27 -13.58
CA VAL A 151 -26.42 7.57 -14.18
C VAL A 151 -26.55 9.05 -14.50
N SER A 152 -26.24 9.91 -13.54
CA SER A 152 -26.40 11.36 -13.65
C SER A 152 -25.20 12.08 -14.24
N GLY A 153 -24.01 11.44 -14.23
CA GLY A 153 -22.76 12.04 -14.68
C GLY A 153 -22.24 13.17 -13.78
N LYS A 154 -22.81 13.35 -12.59
CA LYS A 154 -22.36 14.34 -11.59
C LYS A 154 -21.35 13.72 -10.65
N ASN A 155 -20.50 14.55 -10.03
CA ASN A 155 -19.62 14.10 -8.96
C ASN A 155 -20.43 13.41 -7.85
N THR A 156 -20.01 12.22 -7.43
CA THR A 156 -20.66 11.47 -6.34
C THR A 156 -20.41 12.13 -4.99
N TYR A 157 -19.23 12.72 -4.81
CA TYR A 157 -18.79 13.36 -3.59
C TYR A 157 -18.46 14.84 -3.83
N THR A 158 -18.22 15.59 -2.75
CA THR A 158 -17.76 16.98 -2.83
C THR A 158 -16.39 17.02 -3.53
N PRO A 159 -16.24 17.67 -4.70
CA PRO A 159 -14.99 17.60 -5.47
C PRO A 159 -13.83 18.34 -4.78
N TYR A 160 -14.11 19.52 -4.25
CA TYR A 160 -13.16 20.36 -3.55
C TYR A 160 -13.87 21.22 -2.52
N VAL A 161 -13.10 21.79 -1.60
CA VAL A 161 -13.56 22.83 -0.67
C VAL A 161 -12.58 23.99 -0.65
N ILE A 162 -13.08 25.22 -0.47
CA ILE A 162 -12.26 26.42 -0.24
C ILE A 162 -12.56 26.90 1.17
N GLN A 163 -11.54 26.96 2.02
CA GLN A 163 -11.67 27.34 3.41
C GLN A 163 -10.95 28.67 3.70
N ASP A 164 -11.59 29.52 4.49
CA ASP A 164 -10.97 30.72 5.04
C ASP A 164 -10.10 30.34 6.25
N LYS A 165 -8.79 30.45 6.12
CA LYS A 165 -7.83 30.20 7.20
C LYS A 165 -7.34 31.53 7.76
N LYS A 166 -7.55 31.76 9.05
CA LYS A 166 -6.92 32.87 9.77
C LYS A 166 -5.44 32.55 9.98
N VAL A 167 -4.56 33.40 9.48
CA VAL A 167 -3.10 33.24 9.54
C VAL A 167 -2.42 34.50 10.05
N VAL A 168 -1.17 34.36 10.51
CA VAL A 168 -0.32 35.43 11.00
C VAL A 168 0.92 35.55 10.12
N ASP A 169 1.27 36.76 9.69
CA ASP A 169 2.50 37.02 8.93
C ASP A 169 3.75 37.14 9.81
N SER A 170 4.91 37.30 9.19
CA SER A 170 6.21 37.46 9.85
C SER A 170 6.33 38.71 10.73
N GLN A 171 5.37 39.64 10.64
CA GLN A 171 5.31 40.87 11.43
C GLN A 171 4.25 40.79 12.55
N GLY A 172 3.52 39.67 12.67
CA GLY A 172 2.49 39.47 13.67
C GLY A 172 1.09 39.97 13.26
N ASN A 173 0.88 40.41 12.02
CA ASN A 173 -0.43 40.85 11.56
C ASN A 173 -1.29 39.66 11.13
N TYR A 174 -2.60 39.76 11.39
CA TYR A 174 -3.57 38.75 10.99
C TYR A 174 -4.06 38.96 9.55
N HIS A 175 -4.19 37.86 8.82
CA HIS A 175 -4.74 37.78 7.47
C HIS A 175 -5.77 36.65 7.38
N ILE A 176 -6.67 36.73 6.40
CA ILE A 176 -7.51 35.60 5.98
C ILE A 176 -6.98 35.10 4.64
N LEU A 177 -6.65 33.82 4.59
CA LEU A 177 -6.12 33.14 3.43
C LEU A 177 -7.12 32.10 2.94
N LYS A 178 -7.49 32.14 1.66
CA LYS A 178 -8.42 31.18 1.04
C LYS A 178 -7.65 29.98 0.51
N ILE A 179 -7.72 28.85 1.22
CA ILE A 179 -7.03 27.61 0.86
C ILE A 179 -8.03 26.67 0.20
N GLY A 180 -7.76 26.29 -1.05
CA GLY A 180 -8.50 25.28 -1.80
C GLY A 180 -7.89 23.89 -1.61
N TYR A 181 -8.73 22.89 -1.40
CA TYR A 181 -8.35 21.49 -1.26
C TYR A 181 -9.13 20.67 -2.27
N ILE A 182 -8.42 19.89 -3.10
CA ILE A 182 -9.02 19.04 -4.14
C ILE A 182 -8.46 17.62 -4.04
N GLY A 183 -9.36 16.63 -3.99
CA GLY A 183 -9.00 15.23 -3.70
C GLY A 183 -9.22 14.30 -4.89
N PHE A 184 -8.43 13.25 -5.01
CA PHE A 184 -8.54 12.26 -6.10
C PHE A 184 -8.31 10.83 -5.58
N THR A 185 -8.93 9.85 -6.22
CA THR A 185 -8.71 8.41 -5.97
C THR A 185 -8.18 7.73 -7.25
N PRO A 186 -7.45 6.61 -7.19
CA PRO A 186 -6.98 5.92 -8.38
C PRO A 186 -8.16 5.48 -9.27
N PRO A 187 -8.16 5.74 -10.58
CA PRO A 187 -9.21 5.24 -11.47
C PRO A 187 -9.34 3.71 -11.47
N ALA A 188 -8.28 3.00 -11.05
CA ALA A 188 -8.24 1.55 -10.94
C ALA A 188 -9.23 0.95 -9.93
N ILE A 189 -9.87 1.74 -9.05
CA ILE A 189 -10.96 1.25 -8.18
C ILE A 189 -12.09 0.58 -8.98
N MET A 190 -12.34 1.06 -10.21
CA MET A 190 -13.37 0.48 -11.09
C MET A 190 -13.04 -0.94 -11.52
N ARG A 191 -11.76 -1.32 -11.49
CA ARG A 191 -11.28 -2.68 -11.76
C ARG A 191 -11.21 -3.50 -10.47
N TRP A 192 -10.64 -2.95 -9.40
CA TRP A 192 -10.39 -3.68 -8.16
C TRP A 192 -11.67 -4.02 -7.38
N ASP A 193 -12.63 -3.09 -7.34
CA ASP A 193 -13.92 -3.23 -6.65
C ASP A 193 -15.09 -3.27 -7.66
N ALA A 194 -14.85 -3.81 -8.85
CA ALA A 194 -15.81 -3.85 -9.94
C ALA A 194 -17.16 -4.47 -9.53
N ASP A 195 -17.14 -5.50 -8.68
CA ASP A 195 -18.33 -6.17 -8.14
C ASP A 195 -19.21 -5.23 -7.29
N LYS A 196 -18.61 -4.21 -6.67
CA LYS A 196 -19.29 -3.24 -5.82
C LYS A 196 -19.69 -1.97 -6.57
N LEU A 197 -18.91 -1.59 -7.60
CA LEU A 197 -18.97 -0.26 -8.24
C LEU A 197 -19.60 -0.23 -9.63
N THR A 198 -19.50 -1.33 -10.41
CA THR A 198 -19.96 -1.36 -11.80
C THR A 198 -21.44 -0.97 -11.92
N GLY A 199 -21.72 -0.02 -12.82
CA GLY A 199 -23.07 0.50 -13.07
C GLY A 199 -23.58 1.51 -12.04
N LYS A 200 -22.81 1.81 -10.99
CA LYS A 200 -23.18 2.79 -9.94
C LYS A 200 -22.33 4.05 -10.01
N VAL A 201 -21.02 3.90 -10.18
CA VAL A 201 -20.08 5.00 -10.32
C VAL A 201 -19.11 4.77 -11.48
N ILE A 202 -18.44 5.82 -11.92
CA ILE A 202 -17.31 5.80 -12.84
C ILE A 202 -16.20 6.71 -12.31
N THR A 203 -14.97 6.48 -12.75
CA THR A 203 -13.83 7.34 -12.43
C THR A 203 -13.34 8.08 -13.68
N ALA A 204 -13.01 9.36 -13.53
CA ALA A 204 -12.35 10.16 -14.56
C ALA A 204 -10.82 10.21 -14.35
N PRO A 205 -10.05 10.54 -15.41
CA PRO A 205 -8.62 10.80 -15.31
C PRO A 205 -8.29 11.89 -14.27
N ILE A 206 -7.29 11.64 -13.42
CA ILE A 206 -6.92 12.54 -12.31
C ILE A 206 -6.51 13.91 -12.84
N VAL A 207 -5.61 13.94 -13.83
CA VAL A 207 -5.02 15.17 -14.36
C VAL A 207 -6.08 16.00 -15.11
N GLU A 208 -6.86 15.38 -16.00
CA GLU A 208 -7.96 16.06 -16.71
C GLU A 208 -9.00 16.64 -15.73
N THR A 209 -9.28 15.93 -14.64
CA THR A 209 -10.19 16.42 -13.59
C THR A 209 -9.61 17.64 -12.88
N ALA A 210 -8.31 17.68 -12.62
CA ALA A 210 -7.64 18.85 -12.05
C ALA A 210 -7.65 20.04 -13.03
N GLU A 211 -7.35 19.81 -14.32
CA GLU A 211 -7.40 20.82 -15.37
C GLU A 211 -8.79 21.49 -15.48
N LYS A 212 -9.85 20.76 -15.16
CA LYS A 212 -11.22 21.30 -15.06
C LYS A 212 -11.43 22.14 -13.79
N PHE A 213 -11.13 21.60 -12.61
CA PHE A 213 -11.56 22.21 -11.34
C PHE A 213 -10.61 23.28 -10.78
N ILE A 214 -9.32 23.23 -11.10
CA ILE A 214 -8.35 24.24 -10.62
C ILE A 214 -8.76 25.66 -11.07
N PRO A 215 -9.10 25.92 -12.36
CA PRO A 215 -9.57 27.24 -12.78
C PRO A 215 -10.86 27.68 -12.09
N GLU A 216 -11.79 26.75 -11.81
CA GLU A 216 -13.03 27.05 -11.08
C GLU A 216 -12.73 27.48 -9.64
N MET A 217 -11.80 26.81 -8.96
CA MET A 217 -11.38 27.15 -7.60
C MET A 217 -10.73 28.53 -7.54
N GLN A 218 -9.86 28.85 -8.51
CA GLN A 218 -9.25 30.17 -8.64
C GLN A 218 -10.29 31.27 -8.89
N ALA A 219 -11.27 31.01 -9.76
CA ALA A 219 -12.38 31.94 -10.02
C ALA A 219 -13.26 32.17 -8.77
N GLN A 220 -13.34 31.20 -7.86
CA GLN A 220 -14.00 31.32 -6.56
C GLN A 220 -13.12 31.97 -5.48
N GLY A 221 -11.88 32.34 -5.82
CA GLY A 221 -10.98 33.09 -4.96
C GLY A 221 -10.02 32.24 -4.14
N ALA A 222 -9.78 30.97 -4.49
CA ALA A 222 -8.68 30.20 -3.90
C ALA A 222 -7.34 30.89 -4.21
N GLN A 223 -6.55 31.14 -3.16
CA GLN A 223 -5.23 31.77 -3.24
C GLN A 223 -4.09 30.76 -3.14
N ILE A 224 -4.35 29.64 -2.46
CA ILE A 224 -3.48 28.45 -2.45
C ILE A 224 -4.35 27.28 -2.87
N ILE A 225 -3.85 26.39 -3.72
CA ILE A 225 -4.50 25.12 -4.01
C ILE A 225 -3.57 23.95 -3.65
N ILE A 226 -4.07 23.11 -2.73
CA ILE A 226 -3.43 21.88 -2.31
C ILE A 226 -4.16 20.72 -3.00
N ALA A 227 -3.45 20.00 -3.87
CA ALA A 227 -3.96 18.77 -4.46
C ALA A 227 -3.64 17.58 -3.55
N ILE A 228 -4.63 16.72 -3.35
CA ILE A 228 -4.60 15.60 -2.41
C ILE A 228 -4.92 14.31 -3.20
N PRO A 229 -4.01 13.85 -4.09
CA PRO A 229 -4.26 12.65 -4.86
C PRO A 229 -3.86 11.41 -4.06
N HIS A 230 -4.80 10.50 -3.84
CA HIS A 230 -4.46 9.14 -3.44
C HIS A 230 -3.90 8.41 -4.67
N SER A 231 -2.62 8.63 -4.94
CA SER A 231 -1.92 8.29 -6.18
C SER A 231 -0.40 8.34 -5.93
N GLY A 232 0.38 7.50 -6.58
CA GLY A 232 1.84 7.51 -6.49
C GLY A 232 2.55 8.30 -7.60
N ILE A 233 3.88 8.23 -7.60
CA ILE A 233 4.75 8.76 -8.66
C ILE A 233 4.83 7.75 -9.80
N GLY A 234 4.10 8.01 -10.88
CA GLY A 234 4.06 7.14 -12.05
C GLY A 234 4.96 7.58 -13.19
N VAL A 235 4.55 7.22 -14.40
CA VAL A 235 5.24 7.60 -15.64
C VAL A 235 4.63 8.86 -16.25
N VAL A 236 5.40 9.57 -17.08
CA VAL A 236 4.87 10.69 -17.86
C VAL A 236 3.78 10.18 -18.81
N ALA A 237 2.59 10.76 -18.73
CA ALA A 237 1.42 10.34 -19.48
C ALA A 237 0.52 11.52 -19.86
N PRO A 238 -0.34 11.40 -20.90
CA PRO A 238 -1.35 12.39 -21.23
C PRO A 238 -2.36 12.59 -20.10
N SER A 239 -2.98 13.77 -20.03
CA SER A 239 -3.94 14.11 -18.96
C SER A 239 -5.19 13.21 -18.93
N SER A 240 -5.56 12.65 -20.08
CA SER A 240 -6.68 11.70 -20.25
C SER A 240 -6.35 10.26 -19.80
N SER A 241 -5.15 10.00 -19.29
CA SER A 241 -4.76 8.66 -18.85
C SER A 241 -5.47 8.25 -17.56
N LEU A 242 -5.90 6.99 -17.50
CA LEU A 242 -6.49 6.36 -16.32
C LEU A 242 -5.46 5.62 -15.45
N PHE A 243 -4.15 5.90 -15.59
CA PHE A 243 -3.18 5.27 -14.69
C PHE A 243 -3.43 5.69 -13.24
N GLU A 244 -3.15 4.77 -12.32
CA GLU A 244 -3.27 4.97 -10.87
C GLU A 244 -2.28 6.01 -10.35
N ASP A 245 -1.02 5.93 -10.80
CA ASP A 245 0.07 6.79 -10.36
C ASP A 245 0.25 7.97 -11.33
N GLN A 246 -0.15 9.16 -10.91
CA GLN A 246 -0.26 10.35 -11.76
C GLN A 246 0.41 11.59 -11.17
N VAL A 247 1.04 11.52 -10.00
CA VAL A 247 1.59 12.70 -9.30
C VAL A 247 2.60 13.46 -10.16
N ILE A 248 3.43 12.76 -10.94
CA ILE A 248 4.39 13.40 -11.88
C ILE A 248 3.72 14.20 -13.00
N ASN A 249 2.49 13.85 -13.38
CA ASN A 249 1.72 14.56 -14.40
C ASN A 249 0.84 15.64 -13.77
N LEU A 250 0.23 15.35 -12.62
CA LEU A 250 -0.62 16.27 -11.88
C LEU A 250 0.13 17.54 -11.46
N THR A 251 1.38 17.40 -11.01
CA THR A 251 2.25 18.54 -10.63
C THR A 251 2.57 19.49 -11.79
N LYS A 252 2.22 19.14 -13.04
CA LYS A 252 2.35 20.04 -14.20
C LYS A 252 1.10 20.89 -14.45
N VAL A 253 -0.01 20.63 -13.76
CA VAL A 253 -1.25 21.39 -13.89
C VAL A 253 -1.05 22.78 -13.28
N PRO A 254 -1.22 23.87 -14.07
CA PRO A 254 -1.03 25.22 -13.55
C PRO A 254 -2.00 25.55 -12.42
N GLY A 255 -1.50 26.19 -11.37
CA GLY A 255 -2.31 26.63 -10.23
C GLY A 255 -2.33 25.68 -9.03
N ILE A 256 -1.64 24.53 -9.10
CA ILE A 256 -1.38 23.68 -7.93
C ILE A 256 -0.12 24.19 -7.22
N ASP A 257 -0.26 24.48 -5.92
CA ASP A 257 0.82 25.05 -5.10
C ASP A 257 1.51 24.01 -4.21
N ALA A 258 0.83 22.92 -3.88
CA ALA A 258 1.36 21.82 -3.08
C ALA A 258 0.63 20.51 -3.41
N VAL A 259 1.34 19.38 -3.25
CA VAL A 259 0.77 18.05 -3.42
C VAL A 259 1.07 17.18 -2.19
N VAL A 260 0.02 16.65 -1.56
CA VAL A 260 0.13 15.68 -0.46
C VAL A 260 -0.47 14.37 -0.96
N PHE A 261 0.37 13.35 -1.18
CA PHE A 261 0.03 12.14 -1.93
C PHE A 261 0.38 10.83 -1.21
N GLY A 262 -0.09 9.69 -1.74
CA GLY A 262 -0.19 8.41 -1.02
C GLY A 262 -0.21 7.19 -1.92
N HIS A 263 -0.97 6.16 -1.56
CA HIS A 263 -1.27 4.95 -2.35
C HIS A 263 -0.12 3.93 -2.48
N SER A 264 1.09 4.42 -2.75
CA SER A 264 2.24 3.55 -3.03
C SER A 264 3.01 3.11 -1.79
N HIS A 265 2.60 3.57 -0.59
CA HIS A 265 3.22 3.30 0.72
C HIS A 265 4.70 3.69 0.86
N ALA A 266 5.26 4.44 -0.09
CA ALA A 266 6.64 4.86 -0.04
C ALA A 266 6.80 6.18 0.74
N VAL A 267 8.05 6.55 1.01
CA VAL A 267 8.38 7.84 1.65
C VAL A 267 8.94 8.78 0.60
N TYR A 268 8.29 9.93 0.39
CA TYR A 268 8.81 10.99 -0.48
C TYR A 268 8.89 12.32 0.30
N PRO A 269 10.00 13.08 0.19
CA PRO A 269 11.20 12.80 -0.61
C PRO A 269 12.09 11.67 -0.04
N SER A 270 12.68 10.87 -0.92
CA SER A 270 13.73 9.89 -0.58
C SER A 270 14.62 9.55 -1.77
N ILE A 271 15.77 8.93 -1.51
CA ILE A 271 16.73 8.53 -2.55
C ILE A 271 16.14 7.52 -3.55
N GLU A 272 15.07 6.79 -3.21
CA GLU A 272 14.37 5.89 -4.14
C GLU A 272 13.88 6.63 -5.40
N PHE A 273 13.62 7.93 -5.29
CA PHE A 273 13.04 8.75 -6.35
C PHE A 273 14.03 9.73 -7.01
N SER A 274 15.33 9.64 -6.71
CA SER A 274 16.33 10.61 -7.21
C SER A 274 16.56 10.57 -8.71
N GLU A 275 16.29 9.43 -9.35
CA GLU A 275 16.48 9.22 -10.79
C GLU A 275 15.21 9.55 -11.61
N ILE A 276 14.12 9.95 -10.96
CA ILE A 276 12.89 10.33 -11.66
C ILE A 276 13.02 11.78 -12.13
N GLU A 277 12.90 11.99 -13.44
CA GLU A 277 12.92 13.33 -14.02
C GLU A 277 11.87 14.24 -13.39
N GLY A 278 12.27 15.46 -13.04
CA GLY A 278 11.40 16.45 -12.40
C GLY A 278 11.39 16.40 -10.87
N THR A 279 11.97 15.37 -10.24
CA THR A 279 12.08 15.33 -8.77
C THR A 279 13.30 16.14 -8.29
N ASN A 280 13.16 16.74 -7.10
CA ASN A 280 14.24 17.34 -6.34
C ASN A 280 14.12 16.83 -4.91
N ILE A 281 14.95 15.85 -4.56
CA ILE A 281 14.88 15.18 -3.24
C ILE A 281 15.33 16.09 -2.11
N GLU A 282 16.34 16.94 -2.34
CA GLU A 282 16.87 17.86 -1.32
C GLU A 282 15.81 18.87 -0.86
N ARG A 283 14.97 19.34 -1.80
CA ARG A 283 13.92 20.32 -1.54
C ARG A 283 12.52 19.72 -1.41
N GLY A 284 12.35 18.42 -1.67
CA GLY A 284 11.06 17.74 -1.73
C GLY A 284 10.10 18.32 -2.76
N LEU A 285 10.56 18.48 -4.00
CA LEU A 285 9.75 19.06 -5.09
C LEU A 285 9.57 18.08 -6.25
N ILE A 286 8.41 18.11 -6.88
CA ILE A 286 8.14 17.43 -8.16
C ILE A 286 7.69 18.49 -9.16
N ASN A 287 8.41 18.63 -10.28
CA ASN A 287 8.22 19.69 -11.28
C ASN A 287 8.20 21.12 -10.68
N GLY A 288 8.93 21.33 -9.59
CA GLY A 288 8.98 22.62 -8.88
C GLY A 288 7.87 22.84 -7.85
N VAL A 289 6.91 21.92 -7.74
CA VAL A 289 5.83 21.96 -6.73
C VAL A 289 6.25 21.15 -5.50
N PRO A 290 6.21 21.70 -4.28
CA PRO A 290 6.43 20.95 -3.05
C PRO A 290 5.49 19.76 -2.94
N ALA A 291 6.05 18.58 -2.68
CA ALA A 291 5.29 17.35 -2.60
C ALA A 291 5.82 16.42 -1.49
N VAL A 292 4.92 15.70 -0.83
CA VAL A 292 5.27 14.72 0.22
C VAL A 292 4.37 13.49 0.15
N MET A 293 4.93 12.35 0.60
CA MET A 293 4.20 11.10 0.79
C MET A 293 4.72 10.41 2.06
N PRO A 294 3.88 10.15 3.08
CA PRO A 294 4.33 9.82 4.42
C PRO A 294 4.27 8.33 4.75
N GLY A 295 4.80 7.46 3.87
CA GLY A 295 4.87 6.02 4.15
C GLY A 295 3.48 5.41 4.32
N ARG A 296 3.26 4.70 5.43
CA ARG A 296 2.00 4.01 5.74
C ARG A 296 1.82 3.79 7.23
N TRP A 297 0.60 3.45 7.66
CA TRP A 297 0.28 3.00 9.03
C TRP A 297 0.60 4.03 10.13
N GLY A 298 0.79 5.29 9.75
CA GLY A 298 1.25 6.35 10.64
C GLY A 298 2.73 6.30 10.99
N ASP A 299 3.56 5.57 10.22
CA ASP A 299 5.00 5.48 10.47
C ASP A 299 5.76 6.81 10.22
N HIS A 300 5.19 7.69 9.41
CA HIS A 300 5.68 9.05 9.17
C HIS A 300 4.55 10.09 9.17
N ILE A 301 4.96 11.36 9.23
CA ILE A 301 4.16 12.49 8.74
C ILE A 301 4.86 13.16 7.56
N GLY A 302 4.06 13.68 6.62
CA GLY A 302 4.52 14.54 5.54
C GLY A 302 4.44 16.00 5.99
N ILE A 303 5.44 16.80 5.64
CA ILE A 303 5.45 18.24 5.95
C ILE A 303 5.83 19.02 4.70
N ILE A 304 4.99 19.96 4.32
CA ILE A 304 5.34 21.01 3.37
C ILE A 304 5.35 22.34 4.11
N ASP A 305 6.46 23.06 4.05
CA ASP A 305 6.54 24.44 4.51
C ASP A 305 6.44 25.36 3.29
N LEU A 306 5.29 26.03 3.16
CA LEU A 306 5.06 27.05 2.13
C LEU A 306 5.45 28.42 2.68
N THR A 307 6.19 29.18 1.86
CA THR A 307 6.41 30.60 2.09
C THR A 307 5.58 31.38 1.10
N LEU A 308 4.74 32.29 1.59
CA LEU A 308 3.94 33.18 0.76
C LEU A 308 4.48 34.61 0.81
N VAL A 309 4.50 35.23 -0.36
CA VAL A 309 4.91 36.62 -0.57
C VAL A 309 3.76 37.37 -1.25
N GLN A 310 3.73 38.69 -1.10
CA GLN A 310 2.76 39.51 -1.83
C GLN A 310 3.28 39.80 -3.24
N ASP A 311 2.39 39.70 -4.22
CA ASP A 311 2.62 40.21 -5.57
C ASP A 311 2.52 41.75 -5.62
N ALA A 312 2.67 42.34 -6.81
CA ALA A 312 2.59 43.79 -6.99
C ALA A 312 1.20 44.38 -6.70
N GLN A 313 0.16 43.53 -6.65
CA GLN A 313 -1.22 43.85 -6.36
C GLN A 313 -1.59 43.57 -4.89
N GLY A 314 -0.62 43.13 -4.08
CA GLY A 314 -0.81 42.79 -2.66
C GLY A 314 -1.45 41.43 -2.40
N GLN A 315 -1.63 40.59 -3.42
CA GLN A 315 -2.16 39.24 -3.28
C GLN A 315 -1.07 38.27 -2.81
N TRP A 316 -1.42 37.38 -1.90
CA TRP A 316 -0.51 36.34 -1.43
C TRP A 316 -0.35 35.24 -2.49
N GLN A 317 0.90 34.94 -2.83
CA GLN A 317 1.29 33.86 -3.74
C GLN A 317 2.43 33.05 -3.12
N VAL A 318 2.50 31.76 -3.46
CA VAL A 318 3.59 30.89 -3.00
C VAL A 318 4.90 31.29 -3.67
N ASP A 319 5.97 31.39 -2.88
CA ASP A 319 7.33 31.50 -3.36
C ASP A 319 7.93 30.09 -3.51
N PRO A 320 8.07 29.57 -4.74
CA PRO A 320 8.59 28.23 -4.99
C PRO A 320 10.07 28.10 -4.65
N GLN A 321 10.82 29.20 -4.44
CA GLN A 321 12.24 29.14 -4.05
C GLN A 321 12.43 28.95 -2.54
N GLN A 322 11.45 29.35 -1.74
CA GLN A 322 11.48 29.28 -0.27
C GLN A 322 10.57 28.19 0.30
N SER A 323 9.89 27.43 -0.57
CA SER A 323 9.01 26.33 -0.17
C SER A 323 9.72 24.98 -0.31
N ILE A 324 9.46 24.07 0.62
CA ILE A 324 10.10 22.74 0.70
C ILE A 324 9.13 21.67 1.21
N GLY A 325 9.37 20.42 0.81
CA GLY A 325 8.72 19.22 1.33
C GLY A 325 9.72 18.31 2.05
N PHE A 326 9.33 17.67 3.15
CA PHE A 326 10.11 16.67 3.86
C PHE A 326 9.21 15.77 4.73
N THR A 327 9.75 14.65 5.22
CA THR A 327 9.01 13.73 6.10
C THR A 327 9.66 13.64 7.48
N ARG A 328 8.90 13.16 8.48
CA ARG A 328 9.42 12.81 9.81
C ARG A 328 8.92 11.43 10.20
N ALA A 329 9.84 10.54 10.58
CA ALA A 329 9.54 9.19 11.04
C ALA A 329 9.20 9.17 12.54
N ILE A 330 8.37 8.22 12.96
CA ILE A 330 8.14 7.92 14.38
C ILE A 330 9.19 6.97 14.97
N TYR A 331 9.98 6.31 14.12
CA TYR A 331 10.91 5.24 14.52
C TYR A 331 12.20 5.29 13.71
N ASP A 332 13.33 5.08 14.38
CA ASP A 332 14.64 4.96 13.76
C ASP A 332 14.94 3.47 13.52
N TRP A 333 14.84 3.04 12.27
CA TRP A 333 15.12 1.66 11.87
C TRP A 333 16.59 1.25 11.99
N GLN A 334 17.51 2.22 11.92
CA GLN A 334 18.95 1.96 12.06
C GLN A 334 19.32 1.71 13.53
N GLN A 335 18.78 2.53 14.43
CA GLN A 335 19.02 2.41 15.87
C GLN A 335 18.02 1.50 16.59
N ARG A 336 16.93 1.11 15.92
CA ARG A 336 15.85 0.28 16.44
C ARG A 336 15.21 0.85 17.70
N GLN A 337 14.81 2.12 17.64
CA GLN A 337 14.15 2.79 18.76
C GLN A 337 13.09 3.78 18.28
N PRO A 338 12.02 4.01 19.06
CA PRO A 338 11.06 5.06 18.77
C PRO A 338 11.73 6.44 18.89
N LEU A 339 11.31 7.36 18.02
CA LEU A 339 11.76 8.76 18.01
C LEU A 339 10.83 9.67 18.83
N VAL A 340 9.62 9.20 19.12
CA VAL A 340 8.62 9.91 19.92
C VAL A 340 7.77 8.92 20.72
N ASP A 341 7.25 9.37 21.85
CA ASP A 341 6.25 8.65 22.65
C ASP A 341 4.83 8.78 22.06
N GLU A 342 3.91 7.92 22.51
CA GLU A 342 2.49 8.03 22.17
C GLU A 342 1.81 9.23 22.83
N ASP A 343 0.87 9.85 22.11
CA ASP A 343 -0.01 10.89 22.63
C ASP A 343 -1.01 10.29 23.63
N GLN A 344 -0.77 10.52 24.92
CA GLN A 344 -1.52 9.87 26.00
C GLN A 344 -3.01 10.22 26.01
N GLU A 345 -3.38 11.41 25.54
CA GLU A 345 -4.77 11.84 25.43
C GLU A 345 -5.51 11.10 24.31
N LEU A 346 -4.87 10.89 23.14
CA LEU A 346 -5.43 10.06 22.07
C LEU A 346 -5.49 8.59 22.45
N VAL A 347 -4.48 8.07 23.16
CA VAL A 347 -4.50 6.71 23.73
C VAL A 347 -5.72 6.56 24.64
N ALA A 348 -5.93 7.48 25.57
CA ALA A 348 -7.08 7.45 26.47
C ALA A 348 -8.43 7.56 25.71
N LEU A 349 -8.49 8.36 24.64
CA LEU A 349 -9.68 8.47 23.80
C LEU A 349 -10.02 7.15 23.09
N LEU A 350 -9.00 6.44 22.59
CA LEU A 350 -9.18 5.19 21.85
C LEU A 350 -9.23 3.94 22.75
N GLU A 351 -8.95 4.07 24.05
CA GLU A 351 -8.90 2.96 24.99
C GLU A 351 -10.18 2.08 24.99
N PRO A 352 -11.41 2.62 24.97
CA PRO A 352 -12.61 1.78 24.89
C PRO A 352 -12.69 0.94 23.60
N ILE A 353 -12.23 1.50 22.48
CA ILE A 353 -12.15 0.80 21.19
C ILE A 353 -11.03 -0.24 21.27
N HIS A 354 -9.87 0.11 21.80
CA HIS A 354 -8.75 -0.80 22.01
C HIS A 354 -9.18 -2.05 22.79
N GLN A 355 -9.87 -1.87 23.92
CA GLN A 355 -10.36 -3.00 24.71
C GLN A 355 -11.39 -3.85 23.97
N GLN A 356 -12.30 -3.23 23.20
CA GLN A 356 -13.27 -3.98 22.39
C GLN A 356 -12.62 -4.74 21.23
N VAL A 357 -11.62 -4.15 20.57
CA VAL A 357 -10.90 -4.81 19.47
C VAL A 357 -10.00 -5.91 20.01
N ARG A 358 -9.34 -5.70 21.16
CA ARG A 358 -8.64 -6.78 21.88
C ARG A 358 -9.60 -7.89 22.31
N ALA A 359 -10.78 -7.55 22.83
CA ALA A 359 -11.78 -8.55 23.19
C ALA A 359 -12.37 -9.24 21.96
N TYR A 360 -12.49 -8.56 20.83
CA TYR A 360 -12.88 -9.14 19.55
C TYR A 360 -11.81 -10.12 19.06
N ALA A 361 -10.54 -9.71 19.10
CA ALA A 361 -9.38 -10.54 18.79
C ALA A 361 -9.21 -11.75 19.72
N ASN A 362 -9.80 -11.72 20.92
CA ASN A 362 -9.69 -12.75 21.96
C ASN A 362 -11.06 -13.37 22.36
N GLY A 363 -12.15 -13.03 21.66
CA GLY A 363 -13.54 -13.31 22.05
C GLY A 363 -14.04 -14.69 21.59
N PRO A 364 -15.30 -15.08 21.84
CA PRO A 364 -15.85 -16.39 21.45
C PRO A 364 -15.62 -16.76 19.98
N ARG A 365 -15.77 -15.82 19.04
CA ARG A 365 -15.44 -16.05 17.63
C ARG A 365 -13.93 -16.26 17.42
N ALA A 366 -13.08 -15.54 18.15
CA ALA A 366 -11.65 -15.77 18.22
C ALA A 366 -11.23 -16.88 19.21
N LYS A 367 -12.18 -17.60 19.85
CA LYS A 367 -11.97 -18.74 20.77
C LYS A 367 -12.47 -20.04 20.14
N GLU A 368 -13.58 -19.97 19.42
CA GLU A 368 -13.95 -20.88 18.33
C GLU A 368 -12.88 -20.85 17.22
N ASN A 369 -12.20 -19.70 17.02
CA ASN A 369 -10.99 -19.53 16.18
C ASN A 369 -9.67 -19.33 16.97
N ALA A 370 -9.62 -19.56 18.29
CA ALA A 370 -8.35 -19.50 19.05
C ALA A 370 -7.50 -20.72 18.71
N GLU A 371 -8.20 -21.83 18.52
CA GLU A 371 -7.74 -23.01 17.81
C GLU A 371 -8.67 -23.15 16.60
N VAL A 372 -8.30 -22.52 15.48
CA VAL A 372 -8.89 -22.79 14.17
C VAL A 372 -8.76 -24.28 13.84
N GLY A 373 -7.68 -24.89 14.32
CA GLY A 373 -7.44 -26.31 14.28
C GLY A 373 -5.98 -26.62 14.56
N GLN A 374 -5.44 -27.68 13.97
CA GLN A 374 -4.05 -28.09 14.17
C GLN A 374 -3.35 -28.30 12.84
N VAL A 375 -2.09 -27.87 12.76
CA VAL A 375 -1.19 -28.13 11.63
C VAL A 375 -0.06 -29.06 12.06
N ALA A 376 0.23 -30.07 11.24
CA ALA A 376 1.19 -31.12 11.59
C ALA A 376 2.66 -30.69 11.46
N SER A 377 2.94 -29.54 10.85
CA SER A 377 4.28 -29.13 10.42
C SER A 377 4.56 -27.67 10.74
N ASN A 378 5.83 -27.35 10.97
CA ASN A 378 6.29 -25.96 11.06
C ASN A 378 6.24 -25.34 9.66
N LEU A 379 5.63 -24.16 9.54
CA LEU A 379 5.46 -23.43 8.29
C LEU A 379 6.24 -22.12 8.40
N TYR A 380 7.47 -22.11 7.87
CA TYR A 380 8.35 -20.95 7.93
C TYR A 380 8.67 -20.43 6.53
N GLY A 381 8.44 -19.13 6.34
CA GLY A 381 8.60 -18.40 5.08
C GLY A 381 10.03 -18.05 4.69
N TYR A 382 11.05 -18.59 5.36
CA TYR A 382 12.43 -18.09 5.25
C TYR A 382 13.06 -18.30 3.86
N LEU A 383 12.55 -19.25 3.07
CA LEU A 383 13.05 -19.59 1.73
C LEU A 383 11.96 -19.44 0.65
N ALA A 384 10.91 -18.65 0.91
CA ALA A 384 9.71 -18.60 0.08
C ALA A 384 9.93 -18.11 -1.36
N LEU A 385 11.06 -17.44 -1.62
CA LEU A 385 11.44 -16.97 -2.96
C LEU A 385 12.38 -17.92 -3.69
N THR A 386 12.88 -18.98 -3.05
CA THR A 386 13.95 -19.83 -3.60
C THR A 386 13.58 -21.31 -3.69
N GLN A 387 12.48 -21.69 -3.05
CA GLN A 387 11.89 -23.02 -3.14
C GLN A 387 10.40 -22.95 -2.80
N ASP A 388 9.73 -24.10 -2.86
CA ASP A 388 8.36 -24.23 -2.37
C ASP A 388 8.24 -23.81 -0.91
N ASP A 389 7.29 -22.92 -0.66
CA ASP A 389 6.96 -22.44 0.66
C ASP A 389 5.76 -23.18 1.27
N TYR A 390 5.90 -23.63 2.51
CA TYR A 390 4.88 -24.45 3.16
C TYR A 390 3.67 -23.64 3.64
N VAL A 391 3.82 -22.34 3.85
CA VAL A 391 2.69 -21.45 4.12
C VAL A 391 1.89 -21.27 2.83
N LEU A 392 2.55 -21.03 1.70
CA LEU A 392 1.89 -20.94 0.39
C LEU A 392 1.18 -22.23 0.03
N LYS A 393 1.78 -23.40 0.34
CA LYS A 393 1.13 -24.70 0.17
C LYS A 393 -0.14 -24.81 1.00
N LEU A 394 -0.13 -24.40 2.26
CA LEU A 394 -1.33 -24.37 3.11
C LEU A 394 -2.44 -23.52 2.47
N ILE A 395 -2.11 -22.30 2.06
CA ILE A 395 -3.07 -21.38 1.44
C ILE A 395 -3.63 -21.99 0.15
N ASN A 396 -2.76 -22.49 -0.71
CA ASN A 396 -3.16 -23.10 -1.98
C ASN A 396 -3.95 -24.41 -1.80
N GLN A 397 -3.70 -25.18 -0.73
CA GLN A 397 -4.53 -26.33 -0.36
C GLN A 397 -5.93 -25.90 0.05
N ALA A 398 -6.06 -24.83 0.85
CA ALA A 398 -7.36 -24.27 1.21
C ALA A 398 -8.11 -23.74 -0.02
N GLN A 399 -7.44 -22.98 -0.89
CA GLN A 399 -8.01 -22.50 -2.16
C GLN A 399 -8.45 -23.65 -3.07
N MET A 400 -7.61 -24.69 -3.21
CA MET A 400 -7.93 -25.88 -4.01
C MET A 400 -9.13 -26.63 -3.43
N TYR A 401 -9.19 -26.79 -2.12
CA TYR A 401 -10.33 -27.44 -1.46
C TYR A 401 -11.63 -26.72 -1.77
N SER A 402 -11.66 -25.38 -1.64
CA SER A 402 -12.84 -24.59 -1.98
C SER A 402 -13.18 -24.63 -3.48
N LEU A 403 -12.17 -24.66 -4.36
CA LEU A 403 -12.37 -24.87 -5.80
C LEU A 403 -13.03 -26.21 -6.10
N GLU A 404 -12.55 -27.29 -5.50
CA GLU A 404 -13.11 -28.63 -5.67
C GLU A 404 -14.57 -28.70 -5.20
N GLN A 405 -14.89 -28.13 -4.04
CA GLN A 405 -16.26 -28.04 -3.54
C GLN A 405 -17.16 -27.22 -4.47
N TRP A 406 -16.66 -26.07 -4.94
CA TRP A 406 -17.41 -25.24 -5.87
C TRP A 406 -17.65 -25.99 -7.19
N VAL A 407 -16.64 -26.60 -7.80
CA VAL A 407 -16.78 -27.37 -9.06
C VAL A 407 -17.81 -28.49 -8.91
N GLN A 408 -17.79 -29.22 -7.78
CA GLN A 408 -18.80 -30.25 -7.50
C GLN A 408 -20.22 -29.67 -7.46
N SER A 409 -20.42 -28.48 -6.87
CA SER A 409 -21.72 -27.80 -6.84
C SER A 409 -22.24 -27.39 -8.22
N GLN A 410 -21.35 -27.27 -9.23
CA GLN A 410 -21.69 -26.92 -10.60
C GLN A 410 -22.07 -28.15 -11.47
N GLY A 411 -22.12 -29.34 -10.88
CA GLY A 411 -22.46 -30.58 -11.59
C GLY A 411 -21.45 -30.95 -12.66
N GLN A 412 -21.90 -31.18 -13.90
CA GLN A 412 -21.04 -31.58 -15.02
C GLN A 412 -20.46 -30.40 -15.82
N THR A 413 -20.79 -29.16 -15.46
CA THR A 413 -20.42 -27.95 -16.23
C THR A 413 -18.92 -27.85 -16.52
N TYR A 414 -18.09 -28.20 -15.53
CA TYR A 414 -16.62 -28.15 -15.62
C TYR A 414 -15.98 -29.52 -15.74
N GLN A 415 -16.71 -30.53 -16.23
CA GLN A 415 -16.15 -31.85 -16.48
C GLN A 415 -14.96 -31.76 -17.47
N GLY A 416 -13.82 -32.35 -17.09
CA GLY A 416 -12.60 -32.34 -17.90
C GLY A 416 -11.72 -31.11 -17.74
N TYR A 417 -12.12 -30.12 -16.92
CA TYR A 417 -11.22 -29.02 -16.55
C TYR A 417 -10.18 -29.52 -15.54
N ARG A 418 -8.97 -28.99 -15.66
CA ARG A 418 -7.93 -29.15 -14.64
C ARG A 418 -8.09 -28.08 -13.57
N LEU A 419 -7.83 -28.42 -12.32
CA LEU A 419 -8.00 -27.52 -11.18
C LEU A 419 -6.63 -27.17 -10.64
N LEU A 420 -6.35 -25.87 -10.49
CA LEU A 420 -5.13 -25.32 -9.92
C LEU A 420 -5.46 -24.27 -8.87
N ALA A 421 -4.49 -23.94 -8.03
CA ALA A 421 -4.55 -22.78 -7.14
C ALA A 421 -3.26 -21.99 -7.27
N THR A 422 -3.31 -20.68 -7.04
CA THR A 422 -2.12 -19.84 -7.13
C THR A 422 -2.12 -18.73 -6.10
N GLN A 423 -0.91 -18.41 -5.62
CA GLN A 423 -0.68 -17.42 -4.58
C GLN A 423 0.76 -16.91 -4.60
N ALA A 424 0.96 -15.60 -4.38
CA ALA A 424 2.27 -15.01 -4.12
C ALA A 424 2.61 -15.02 -2.62
N PRO A 425 3.90 -15.07 -2.25
CA PRO A 425 4.31 -14.82 -0.88
C PRO A 425 4.12 -13.35 -0.52
N PHE A 426 3.71 -13.10 0.73
CA PHE A 426 3.49 -11.73 1.24
C PHE A 426 4.51 -11.30 2.30
N LYS A 427 5.03 -12.25 3.08
CA LYS A 427 6.05 -11.99 4.11
C LYS A 427 7.33 -12.77 3.80
N TYR A 428 8.29 -12.10 3.16
CA TYR A 428 9.54 -12.67 2.63
C TYR A 428 10.75 -11.75 2.82
N GLY A 429 10.69 -10.83 3.79
CA GLY A 429 11.73 -9.84 4.07
C GLY A 429 11.63 -8.56 3.25
N GLU A 430 10.46 -8.32 2.61
CA GLU A 430 10.20 -7.21 1.69
C GLU A 430 11.27 -7.09 0.59
N ARG A 431 11.65 -5.86 0.19
CA ARG A 431 12.82 -5.62 -0.66
C ARG A 431 14.08 -5.59 0.21
N HIS A 432 14.35 -6.68 0.93
CA HIS A 432 15.51 -6.89 1.82
C HIS A 432 15.75 -5.79 2.87
N ASN A 433 14.75 -4.95 3.13
CA ASN A 433 14.82 -3.81 4.04
C ASN A 433 14.05 -4.03 5.34
N ASP A 434 13.18 -5.04 5.41
CA ASP A 434 12.52 -5.48 6.64
C ASP A 434 12.90 -6.94 6.95
N ILE A 435 14.01 -7.10 7.67
CA ILE A 435 14.54 -8.41 8.08
C ILE A 435 13.62 -9.20 9.02
N THR A 436 12.54 -8.60 9.52
CA THR A 436 11.59 -9.23 10.44
C THR A 436 10.32 -9.71 9.75
N ASN A 437 10.09 -9.30 8.50
CA ASN A 437 8.85 -9.59 7.78
C ASN A 437 8.85 -10.96 7.10
N PHE A 438 8.85 -12.03 7.88
CA PHE A 438 8.69 -13.42 7.41
C PHE A 438 7.49 -14.07 8.10
N THR A 439 6.82 -15.02 7.43
CA THR A 439 5.78 -15.84 8.08
C THR A 439 6.42 -16.93 8.92
N VAL A 440 5.98 -17.06 10.18
CA VAL A 440 6.53 -18.05 11.12
C VAL A 440 5.39 -18.68 11.91
N ILE A 441 4.97 -19.87 11.49
CA ILE A 441 3.90 -20.63 12.12
C ILE A 441 4.48 -21.94 12.64
N ASP A 442 4.57 -22.08 13.96
CA ASP A 442 5.00 -23.34 14.58
C ASP A 442 3.91 -24.41 14.43
N LYS A 443 4.30 -25.68 14.38
CA LYS A 443 3.37 -26.82 14.36
C LYS A 443 2.49 -26.86 15.61
N GLY A 444 1.33 -27.50 15.49
CA GLY A 444 0.36 -27.65 16.56
C GLY A 444 -0.84 -26.73 16.36
N VAL A 445 -1.28 -26.09 17.44
CA VAL A 445 -2.48 -25.23 17.45
C VAL A 445 -2.34 -24.11 16.43
N PHE A 446 -3.21 -24.11 15.42
CA PHE A 446 -3.35 -23.06 14.43
C PHE A 446 -4.42 -22.07 14.90
N THR A 447 -4.04 -20.81 15.03
CA THR A 447 -4.84 -19.74 15.62
C THR A 447 -5.24 -18.71 14.56
N LEU A 448 -6.18 -17.81 14.88
CA LEU A 448 -6.47 -16.63 14.05
C LEU A 448 -5.20 -15.80 13.76
N ARG A 449 -4.26 -15.71 14.71
CA ARG A 449 -2.96 -15.04 14.50
C ARG A 449 -2.16 -15.71 13.38
N ASN A 450 -2.19 -17.04 13.30
CA ASN A 450 -1.51 -17.78 12.23
C ASN A 450 -2.19 -17.57 10.88
N VAL A 451 -3.51 -17.39 10.84
CA VAL A 451 -4.24 -17.03 9.61
C VAL A 451 -3.73 -15.71 9.07
N SER A 452 -3.67 -14.67 9.91
CA SER A 452 -3.20 -13.35 9.48
C SER A 452 -1.70 -13.33 9.14
N ASP A 453 -0.90 -14.17 9.80
CA ASP A 453 0.52 -14.33 9.45
C ASP A 453 0.72 -15.07 8.12
N ALA A 454 -0.19 -15.98 7.77
CA ALA A 454 -0.22 -16.68 6.49
C ALA A 454 -0.75 -15.77 5.35
N TYR A 455 -1.85 -15.05 5.60
CA TYR A 455 -2.52 -14.22 4.61
C TYR A 455 -2.98 -12.90 5.23
N MET A 456 -2.25 -11.81 4.96
CA MET A 456 -2.47 -10.52 5.65
C MET A 456 -3.57 -9.65 5.05
N TYR A 457 -3.94 -9.86 3.78
CA TYR A 457 -4.92 -9.01 3.09
C TYR A 457 -6.34 -9.59 3.21
N PRO A 458 -7.38 -8.76 3.34
CA PRO A 458 -8.77 -9.24 3.34
C PRO A 458 -9.29 -9.46 1.91
N ASN A 459 -8.48 -10.06 1.04
CA ASN A 459 -8.94 -10.41 -0.30
C ASN A 459 -9.97 -11.55 -0.23
N THR A 460 -10.88 -11.61 -1.20
CA THR A 460 -11.83 -12.70 -1.32
C THR A 460 -11.38 -13.76 -2.32
N LEU A 461 -11.88 -14.99 -2.16
CA LEU A 461 -11.62 -16.10 -3.08
C LEU A 461 -12.32 -15.86 -4.43
N ASN A 462 -11.57 -15.89 -5.53
CA ASN A 462 -12.11 -15.91 -6.90
C ASN A 462 -11.62 -17.15 -7.65
N ILE A 463 -12.43 -17.60 -8.61
CA ILE A 463 -12.06 -18.66 -9.54
C ILE A 463 -12.09 -18.09 -10.95
N ILE A 464 -10.97 -18.25 -11.65
CA ILE A 464 -10.80 -17.83 -13.03
C ILE A 464 -10.65 -19.03 -13.96
N GLN A 465 -11.05 -18.87 -15.21
CA GLN A 465 -10.83 -19.84 -16.28
C GLN A 465 -9.71 -19.38 -17.20
N ILE A 466 -8.67 -20.19 -17.32
CA ILE A 466 -7.52 -19.93 -18.20
C ILE A 466 -7.22 -21.11 -19.11
N THR A 467 -6.42 -20.85 -20.12
CA THR A 467 -5.82 -21.88 -21.00
C THR A 467 -4.45 -22.34 -20.49
N GLY A 468 -3.97 -23.50 -20.94
CA GLY A 468 -2.61 -23.95 -20.63
C GLY A 468 -1.52 -23.01 -21.16
N LEU A 469 -1.77 -22.31 -22.28
CA LEU A 469 -0.86 -21.27 -22.78
C LEU A 469 -0.80 -20.07 -21.83
N GLU A 470 -1.94 -19.65 -21.29
CA GLU A 470 -2.02 -18.56 -20.31
C GLU A 470 -1.34 -18.95 -19.00
N LEU A 471 -1.51 -20.19 -18.52
CA LEU A 471 -0.77 -20.71 -17.37
C LEU A 471 0.74 -20.63 -17.59
N LYS A 472 1.23 -21.12 -18.73
CA LYS A 472 2.66 -21.07 -19.05
C LYS A 472 3.16 -19.63 -19.08
N ASN A 473 2.44 -18.71 -19.73
CA ASN A 473 2.82 -17.31 -19.83
C ASN A 473 2.78 -16.59 -18.47
N TRP A 474 1.84 -16.96 -17.59
CA TRP A 474 1.79 -16.46 -16.22
C TRP A 474 3.05 -16.85 -15.44
N LEU A 475 3.41 -18.13 -15.47
CA LEU A 475 4.64 -18.63 -14.83
C LEU A 475 5.89 -17.96 -15.41
N GLU A 476 5.92 -17.74 -16.73
CA GLU A 476 6.99 -16.98 -17.39
C GLU A 476 7.07 -15.54 -16.89
N CYS A 477 5.96 -14.84 -16.67
CA CYS A 477 6.00 -13.51 -16.07
C CYS A 477 6.47 -13.56 -14.61
N ALA A 478 5.92 -14.47 -13.80
CA ALA A 478 6.30 -14.65 -12.40
C ALA A 478 7.81 -14.90 -12.25
N SER A 479 8.42 -15.62 -13.21
CA SER A 479 9.87 -15.86 -13.23
C SER A 479 10.74 -14.58 -13.35
N GLY A 480 10.13 -13.41 -13.62
CA GLY A 480 10.79 -12.10 -13.57
C GLY A 480 11.32 -11.71 -12.19
N GLN A 481 10.88 -12.39 -11.13
CA GLN A 481 11.43 -12.32 -9.77
C GLN A 481 12.93 -12.66 -9.72
N PHE A 482 13.45 -13.38 -10.71
CA PHE A 482 14.85 -13.82 -10.74
C PHE A 482 15.69 -13.03 -11.74
N ASN A 483 16.91 -12.67 -11.35
CA ASN A 483 17.92 -12.21 -12.29
C ASN A 483 18.40 -13.38 -13.16
N GLN A 484 18.98 -13.06 -14.32
CA GLN A 484 19.64 -14.08 -15.14
C GLN A 484 21.00 -14.45 -14.51
N ILE A 485 21.22 -15.73 -14.28
CA ILE A 485 22.49 -16.26 -13.76
C ILE A 485 23.38 -16.66 -14.93
N ASN A 486 24.60 -16.11 -14.95
CA ASN A 486 25.64 -16.50 -15.88
C ASN A 486 26.44 -17.69 -15.31
N PRO A 487 26.35 -18.89 -15.94
CA PRO A 487 27.07 -20.08 -15.48
C PRO A 487 28.58 -20.04 -15.77
N GLN A 488 29.07 -19.03 -16.50
CA GLN A 488 30.47 -18.91 -16.93
C GLN A 488 31.31 -18.01 -16.00
N THR A 489 30.77 -17.59 -14.86
CA THR A 489 31.46 -16.71 -13.92
C THR A 489 31.27 -17.15 -12.48
N THR A 490 32.31 -16.94 -11.68
CA THR A 490 32.32 -17.16 -10.23
C THR A 490 32.18 -15.86 -9.43
N VAL A 491 32.02 -14.72 -10.13
CA VAL A 491 31.69 -13.44 -9.50
C VAL A 491 30.33 -13.55 -8.83
N ARG A 492 30.15 -12.83 -7.71
CA ARG A 492 28.89 -12.74 -6.97
C ARG A 492 27.74 -12.33 -7.89
N GLN A 493 26.64 -13.07 -7.84
CA GLN A 493 25.42 -12.87 -8.61
C GLN A 493 24.21 -12.88 -7.67
N GLU A 494 23.42 -11.82 -7.69
CA GLU A 494 22.17 -11.73 -6.93
C GLU A 494 21.09 -12.56 -7.64
N LEU A 495 20.50 -13.56 -6.98
CA LEU A 495 19.43 -14.36 -7.60
C LEU A 495 18.13 -13.57 -7.75
N LEU A 496 17.79 -12.75 -6.75
CA LEU A 496 16.50 -12.08 -6.65
C LEU A 496 16.54 -10.67 -7.26
N ASN A 497 15.55 -10.34 -8.08
CA ASN A 497 15.40 -9.05 -8.74
C ASN A 497 14.54 -8.09 -7.89
N TYR A 498 15.13 -7.56 -6.82
CA TYR A 498 14.45 -6.57 -5.98
C TYR A 498 14.35 -5.17 -6.60
N GLN A 499 15.16 -4.87 -7.62
CA GLN A 499 15.23 -3.54 -8.20
C GLN A 499 14.03 -3.24 -9.09
N THR A 500 13.67 -4.17 -9.96
CA THR A 500 12.70 -3.90 -11.03
C THR A 500 11.44 -4.73 -10.92
N PHE A 501 11.47 -5.89 -10.24
CA PHE A 501 10.31 -6.76 -10.10
C PHE A 501 9.61 -6.55 -8.75
N ARG A 502 8.28 -6.56 -8.78
CA ARG A 502 7.45 -6.48 -7.57
C ARG A 502 7.11 -7.89 -7.13
N THR A 503 7.59 -8.31 -5.95
CA THR A 503 7.49 -9.71 -5.52
C THR A 503 6.06 -10.20 -5.29
N TYR A 504 5.10 -9.30 -5.04
CA TYR A 504 3.68 -9.68 -5.08
C TYR A 504 3.21 -10.16 -6.46
N ASN A 505 4.02 -10.07 -7.53
CA ASN A 505 3.76 -10.67 -8.85
C ASN A 505 4.45 -12.03 -9.04
N PHE A 506 5.17 -12.54 -8.04
CA PHE A 506 5.76 -13.87 -8.04
C PHE A 506 4.76 -14.91 -7.51
N ASP A 507 3.79 -15.25 -8.37
CA ASP A 507 2.82 -16.29 -8.04
C ASP A 507 3.41 -17.69 -8.20
N VAL A 508 3.14 -18.55 -7.21
CA VAL A 508 3.47 -19.98 -7.24
C VAL A 508 2.19 -20.78 -7.42
N PHE A 509 2.19 -21.64 -8.45
CA PHE A 509 1.05 -22.50 -8.75
C PHE A 509 1.12 -23.85 -8.04
N TYR A 510 -0.01 -24.26 -7.49
CA TYR A 510 -0.25 -25.57 -6.89
C TYR A 510 -1.15 -26.41 -7.80
N GLY A 511 -0.81 -27.69 -7.95
CA GLY A 511 -1.48 -28.63 -8.88
C GLY A 511 -0.68 -28.93 -10.15
N VAL A 512 0.42 -28.21 -10.36
CA VAL A 512 1.43 -28.49 -11.40
C VAL A 512 2.82 -28.66 -10.79
N THR A 513 3.72 -29.23 -11.58
CA THR A 513 5.16 -29.27 -11.35
C THR A 513 5.86 -28.56 -12.52
N TYR A 514 6.85 -27.71 -12.26
CA TYR A 514 7.65 -27.06 -13.31
C TYR A 514 9.06 -26.71 -12.84
N GLN A 515 9.94 -26.39 -13.77
CA GLN A 515 11.29 -25.93 -13.47
C GLN A 515 11.56 -24.54 -14.08
N ILE A 516 12.37 -23.74 -13.39
CA ILE A 516 12.78 -22.41 -13.84
C ILE A 516 14.27 -22.44 -14.20
N ASP A 517 14.59 -22.24 -15.48
CA ASP A 517 15.97 -22.07 -15.95
C ASP A 517 16.40 -20.60 -15.84
N VAL A 518 17.04 -20.26 -14.72
CA VAL A 518 17.55 -18.91 -14.46
C VAL A 518 18.74 -18.51 -15.34
N THR A 519 19.31 -19.43 -16.13
CA THR A 519 20.36 -19.09 -17.09
C THR A 519 19.81 -18.45 -18.37
N LYS A 520 18.50 -18.56 -18.60
CA LYS A 520 17.81 -17.99 -19.77
C LYS A 520 17.34 -16.56 -19.52
N PRO A 521 17.27 -15.73 -20.57
CA PRO A 521 16.65 -14.42 -20.46
C PRO A 521 15.14 -14.56 -20.16
N ALA A 522 14.62 -13.65 -19.35
CA ALA A 522 13.20 -13.60 -19.02
C ALA A 522 12.36 -13.30 -20.27
N LYS A 523 11.23 -14.00 -20.44
CA LYS A 523 10.31 -13.77 -21.56
C LYS A 523 9.57 -12.43 -21.42
N TYR A 524 9.26 -12.01 -20.20
CA TYR A 524 8.48 -10.81 -19.90
C TYR A 524 9.28 -9.76 -19.13
N THR A 525 8.89 -8.49 -19.25
CA THR A 525 9.33 -7.39 -18.39
C THR A 525 8.72 -7.51 -17.00
N SER A 526 9.13 -6.66 -16.05
CA SER A 526 8.55 -6.62 -14.70
C SER A 526 7.07 -6.23 -14.62
N THR A 527 6.50 -5.75 -15.73
CA THR A 527 5.07 -5.43 -15.88
C THR A 527 4.34 -6.43 -16.76
N CYS A 528 4.88 -7.64 -16.92
CA CYS A 528 4.32 -8.72 -17.73
C CYS A 528 4.09 -8.38 -19.22
N LYS A 529 4.91 -7.50 -19.80
CA LYS A 529 4.92 -7.29 -21.26
C LYS A 529 5.98 -8.16 -21.91
N GLU A 530 5.66 -8.79 -23.05
CA GLU A 530 6.64 -9.63 -23.74
C GLU A 530 7.88 -8.81 -24.14
N THR A 531 9.05 -9.41 -23.94
CA THR A 531 10.32 -8.86 -24.42
C THR A 531 10.53 -9.27 -25.88
N ASN A 532 11.30 -8.47 -26.62
CA ASN A 532 11.74 -8.84 -27.98
C ASN A 532 13.01 -9.72 -27.96
N THR A 533 13.32 -10.36 -26.82
CA THR A 533 14.55 -11.13 -26.65
C THR A 533 14.41 -12.50 -27.28
N HIS A 534 15.25 -12.81 -28.27
CA HIS A 534 15.25 -14.10 -28.94
C HIS A 534 15.65 -15.23 -27.96
N GLY A 535 14.92 -16.35 -28.01
CA GLY A 535 15.17 -17.50 -27.13
C GLY A 535 14.83 -17.28 -25.65
N ALA A 536 14.05 -16.25 -25.34
CA ALA A 536 13.59 -15.98 -23.98
C ALA A 536 12.48 -16.95 -23.53
N GLY A 537 12.49 -17.24 -22.23
CA GLY A 537 11.63 -18.25 -21.63
C GLY A 537 12.41 -19.09 -20.62
N ARG A 538 11.86 -19.22 -19.42
CA ARG A 538 12.49 -19.91 -18.29
C ARG A 538 11.74 -21.15 -17.84
N ILE A 539 10.47 -21.29 -18.20
CA ILE A 539 9.61 -22.37 -17.70
C ILE A 539 9.79 -23.63 -18.53
N LEU A 540 10.24 -24.69 -17.85
CA LEU A 540 10.50 -26.02 -18.41
C LEU A 540 9.72 -27.09 -17.64
N ASN A 541 9.55 -28.27 -18.26
CA ASN A 541 9.00 -29.46 -17.61
C ASN A 541 7.65 -29.24 -16.90
N LEU A 542 6.79 -28.39 -17.48
CA LEU A 542 5.48 -28.06 -16.91
C LEU A 542 4.50 -29.23 -17.11
N THR A 543 4.13 -29.88 -16.00
CA THR A 543 3.23 -31.04 -15.96
C THR A 543 2.20 -30.89 -14.85
N TYR A 544 1.06 -31.57 -14.96
CA TYR A 544 0.13 -31.77 -13.85
C TYR A 544 0.68 -32.78 -12.85
N LYS A 545 0.09 -32.87 -11.65
CA LYS A 545 0.49 -33.85 -10.61
C LYS A 545 0.48 -35.32 -11.09
N ASP A 546 -0.35 -35.65 -12.08
CA ASP A 546 -0.40 -37.00 -12.67
C ASP A 546 0.73 -37.27 -13.71
N GLY A 547 1.63 -36.29 -13.92
CA GLY A 547 2.73 -36.36 -14.88
C GLY A 547 2.34 -35.97 -16.31
N THR A 548 1.06 -35.70 -16.58
CA THR A 548 0.60 -35.28 -17.91
C THR A 548 1.18 -33.90 -18.25
N PRO A 549 1.81 -33.71 -19.42
CA PRO A 549 2.26 -32.39 -19.87
C PRO A 549 1.09 -31.42 -20.03
N VAL A 550 1.30 -30.15 -19.67
CA VAL A 550 0.34 -29.08 -19.95
C VAL A 550 0.37 -28.75 -21.44
N THR A 551 -0.79 -28.70 -22.08
CA THR A 551 -0.94 -28.28 -23.48
C THR A 551 -1.57 -26.90 -23.58
N ASP A 552 -1.26 -26.15 -24.63
CA ASP A 552 -1.74 -24.78 -24.83
C ASP A 552 -3.27 -24.66 -24.77
N SER A 553 -3.98 -25.70 -25.22
CA SER A 553 -5.45 -25.75 -25.30
C SER A 553 -6.14 -26.27 -24.04
N ASP A 554 -5.38 -26.67 -23.01
CA ASP A 554 -5.97 -27.20 -21.78
C ASP A 554 -6.91 -26.18 -21.15
N LYS A 555 -8.04 -26.65 -20.63
CA LYS A 555 -9.00 -25.82 -19.91
C LYS A 555 -8.76 -25.95 -18.42
N ILE A 556 -8.47 -24.83 -17.77
CA ILE A 556 -7.98 -24.81 -16.41
C ILE A 556 -8.84 -23.85 -15.59
N LEU A 557 -9.31 -24.30 -14.44
CA LEU A 557 -9.83 -23.44 -13.40
C LEU A 557 -8.74 -23.16 -12.38
N VAL A 558 -8.56 -21.90 -12.03
CA VAL A 558 -7.56 -21.48 -11.04
C VAL A 558 -8.28 -20.76 -9.91
N ALA A 559 -8.13 -21.28 -8.69
CA ALA A 559 -8.48 -20.54 -7.49
C ALA A 559 -7.37 -19.55 -7.13
N THR A 560 -7.77 -18.31 -6.89
CA THR A 560 -6.89 -17.21 -6.55
C THR A 560 -7.67 -16.16 -5.75
N ASN A 561 -7.10 -14.98 -5.56
CA ASN A 561 -7.73 -13.87 -4.87
C ASN A 561 -8.37 -12.86 -5.83
N ASN A 562 -9.35 -12.08 -5.35
CA ASN A 562 -10.05 -11.08 -6.14
C ASN A 562 -9.14 -9.99 -6.73
N TYR A 563 -8.09 -9.58 -6.01
CA TYR A 563 -7.10 -8.63 -6.53
C TYR A 563 -6.42 -9.19 -7.78
N ARG A 564 -5.93 -10.44 -7.72
CA ARG A 564 -5.25 -11.11 -8.83
C ARG A 564 -6.20 -11.36 -9.99
N ALA A 565 -7.39 -11.88 -9.69
CA ALA A 565 -8.40 -12.20 -10.69
C ALA A 565 -8.79 -10.97 -11.52
N ASN A 566 -8.91 -9.79 -10.89
CA ASN A 566 -9.27 -8.54 -11.55
C ASN A 566 -8.07 -7.78 -12.14
N GLY A 567 -6.84 -8.07 -11.72
CA GLY A 567 -5.66 -7.23 -11.98
C GLY A 567 -5.31 -7.04 -13.47
N ALA A 568 -5.63 -7.99 -14.36
CA ALA A 568 -5.36 -7.95 -15.80
C ALA A 568 -3.89 -7.65 -16.19
N ILE A 569 -2.94 -7.78 -15.26
CA ILE A 569 -1.50 -7.62 -15.50
C ILE A 569 -0.88 -8.96 -15.90
N LEU A 570 -1.23 -10.03 -15.18
CA LEU A 570 -0.71 -11.36 -15.48
C LEU A 570 -1.53 -12.03 -16.58
N PRO A 571 -0.88 -12.77 -17.50
CA PRO A 571 -1.58 -13.54 -18.54
C PRO A 571 -2.69 -14.41 -17.94
N GLY A 572 -3.91 -14.34 -18.49
CA GLY A 572 -5.06 -15.11 -17.98
C GLY A 572 -5.79 -14.48 -16.80
N THR A 573 -5.47 -13.24 -16.41
CA THR A 573 -6.25 -12.44 -15.44
C THR A 573 -7.10 -11.38 -16.14
N GLY A 574 -8.16 -10.91 -15.49
CA GLY A 574 -9.15 -9.99 -16.05
C GLY A 574 -10.57 -10.38 -15.67
N ALA A 575 -11.47 -9.41 -15.57
CA ALA A 575 -12.86 -9.66 -15.15
C ALA A 575 -13.58 -10.67 -16.04
N GLU A 576 -13.23 -10.73 -17.33
CA GLU A 576 -13.76 -11.68 -18.31
C GLU A 576 -13.32 -13.12 -18.08
N LYS A 577 -12.29 -13.34 -17.26
CA LYS A 577 -11.77 -14.66 -16.89
C LYS A 577 -12.46 -15.21 -15.65
N ILE A 578 -13.12 -14.37 -14.86
CA ILE A 578 -13.75 -14.75 -13.60
C ILE A 578 -15.01 -15.57 -13.87
N VAL A 579 -15.04 -16.80 -13.37
CA VAL A 579 -16.22 -17.69 -13.42
C VAL A 579 -16.92 -17.80 -12.07
N PHE A 580 -16.25 -17.40 -10.98
CA PHE A 580 -16.84 -17.26 -9.66
C PHE A 580 -16.09 -16.21 -8.84
N ALA A 581 -16.85 -15.36 -8.15
CA ALA A 581 -16.34 -14.39 -7.19
C ALA A 581 -17.04 -14.62 -5.85
N SER A 582 -16.28 -15.06 -4.85
CA SER A 582 -16.80 -15.27 -3.50
C SER A 582 -16.86 -13.94 -2.74
N GLN A 583 -17.81 -13.86 -1.80
CA GLN A 583 -17.81 -12.83 -0.75
C GLN A 583 -16.97 -13.24 0.47
N THR A 584 -16.54 -14.50 0.53
CA THR A 584 -15.73 -15.05 1.62
C THR A 584 -14.27 -14.61 1.45
N SER A 585 -13.68 -14.08 2.52
CA SER A 585 -12.26 -13.72 2.52
C SER A 585 -11.37 -14.96 2.39
N LEU A 586 -10.14 -14.81 1.92
CA LEU A 586 -9.17 -15.92 1.91
C LEU A 586 -8.72 -16.29 3.32
N GLN A 587 -8.76 -15.36 4.26
CA GLN A 587 -8.54 -15.66 5.68
C GLN A 587 -9.63 -16.62 6.18
N ASP A 588 -10.90 -16.34 5.90
CA ASP A 588 -12.01 -17.23 6.23
C ASP A 588 -11.89 -18.56 5.46
N THR A 589 -11.50 -18.53 4.19
CA THR A 589 -11.28 -19.75 3.39
C THR A 589 -10.23 -20.66 4.02
N ILE A 590 -9.12 -20.09 4.51
CA ILE A 590 -8.07 -20.83 5.23
C ILE A 590 -8.61 -21.36 6.55
N MET A 591 -9.33 -20.53 7.31
CA MET A 591 -9.93 -20.94 8.58
C MET A 591 -10.91 -22.10 8.41
N ASP A 592 -11.84 -21.98 7.47
CA ASP A 592 -12.85 -22.99 7.18
C ASP A 592 -12.20 -24.30 6.73
N TYR A 593 -11.18 -24.26 5.88
CA TYR A 593 -10.43 -25.44 5.47
C TYR A 593 -9.81 -26.16 6.67
N ILE A 594 -9.10 -25.42 7.53
CA ILE A 594 -8.42 -26.00 8.71
C ILE A 594 -9.45 -26.56 9.70
N ALA A 595 -10.51 -25.81 10.00
CA ALA A 595 -11.60 -26.24 10.88
C ALA A 595 -12.29 -27.50 10.36
N GLN A 596 -12.56 -27.57 9.05
CA GLN A 596 -13.22 -28.72 8.42
C GLN A 596 -12.38 -30.01 8.51
N ILE A 597 -11.06 -29.92 8.31
CA ILE A 597 -10.15 -31.07 8.44
C ILE A 597 -10.06 -31.51 9.91
N THR A 598 -9.93 -30.54 10.81
CA THR A 598 -9.67 -30.79 12.24
C THR A 598 -10.90 -31.20 13.03
N ALA A 599 -12.10 -30.87 12.57
CA ALA A 599 -13.36 -31.39 13.09
C ALA A 599 -13.43 -32.93 13.13
N ASN A 600 -12.62 -33.61 12.31
CA ASN A 600 -12.52 -35.07 12.29
C ASN A 600 -11.41 -35.63 13.21
N GLY A 601 -10.88 -34.82 14.13
CA GLY A 601 -9.77 -35.18 15.01
C GLY A 601 -8.42 -35.36 14.28
N LYS A 602 -8.29 -34.79 13.08
CA LYS A 602 -7.07 -34.84 12.26
C LYS A 602 -6.32 -33.51 12.33
N GLU A 603 -5.02 -33.56 12.10
CA GLU A 603 -4.22 -32.37 11.82
C GLU A 603 -4.20 -32.09 10.32
N VAL A 604 -4.09 -30.83 9.92
CA VAL A 604 -3.83 -30.44 8.55
C VAL A 604 -2.38 -30.77 8.21
N SER A 605 -2.21 -31.69 7.26
CA SER A 605 -0.92 -32.03 6.68
C SER A 605 -0.63 -31.17 5.45
N ILE A 606 0.62 -30.72 5.33
CA ILE A 606 1.10 -29.98 4.16
C ILE A 606 1.56 -30.95 3.08
N ASP A 607 1.24 -30.63 1.83
CA ASP A 607 1.82 -31.29 0.66
C ASP A 607 3.28 -30.85 0.47
N PHE A 608 4.20 -31.76 0.77
CA PHE A 608 5.64 -31.57 0.56
C PHE A 608 6.11 -31.92 -0.86
N THR A 609 5.20 -32.33 -1.74
CA THR A 609 5.54 -32.58 -3.15
C THR A 609 5.93 -31.26 -3.81
N PRO A 610 7.14 -31.17 -4.39
CA PRO A 610 7.58 -29.94 -5.05
C PRO A 610 6.66 -29.56 -6.22
N SER A 611 6.16 -28.33 -6.21
CA SER A 611 5.44 -27.68 -7.30
C SER A 611 6.41 -27.00 -8.25
N TRP A 612 7.57 -26.55 -7.76
CA TRP A 612 8.59 -26.00 -8.63
C TRP A 612 10.01 -26.17 -8.09
N SER A 613 10.99 -26.07 -8.98
CA SER A 613 12.40 -25.96 -8.63
C SER A 613 13.14 -25.08 -9.64
N PHE A 614 14.33 -24.62 -9.30
CA PHE A 614 15.27 -24.21 -10.36
C PHE A 614 15.73 -25.43 -11.15
N LEU A 615 16.04 -25.22 -12.43
CA LEU A 615 16.78 -26.20 -13.21
C LEU A 615 18.22 -26.26 -12.68
N PRO A 616 18.74 -27.44 -12.26
CA PRO A 616 20.12 -27.56 -11.82
C PRO A 616 21.10 -27.10 -12.91
N ILE A 617 22.06 -26.25 -12.52
CA ILE A 617 23.12 -25.77 -13.42
C ILE A 617 24.31 -26.71 -13.31
N SER A 618 24.83 -27.19 -14.45
CA SER A 618 26.05 -27.98 -14.50
C SER A 618 27.23 -27.23 -13.90
N ASN A 619 27.97 -27.86 -12.98
CA ASN A 619 29.04 -27.25 -12.17
C ASN A 619 28.58 -26.06 -11.30
N GLY A 620 27.30 -26.04 -10.93
CA GLY A 620 26.69 -24.96 -10.15
C GLY A 620 27.33 -24.72 -8.79
N GLU A 621 28.02 -25.71 -8.23
CA GLU A 621 28.78 -25.60 -6.97
C GLU A 621 29.94 -24.60 -7.03
N GLN A 622 30.35 -24.18 -8.24
CA GLN A 622 31.38 -23.17 -8.45
C GLN A 622 30.82 -21.74 -8.51
N LEU A 623 29.50 -21.60 -8.63
CA LEU A 623 28.85 -20.30 -8.76
C LEU A 623 28.71 -19.61 -7.40
N ASN A 624 28.94 -18.30 -7.40
CA ASN A 624 28.68 -17.45 -6.23
C ASN A 624 27.31 -16.78 -6.39
N VAL A 625 26.24 -17.53 -6.13
CA VAL A 625 24.86 -17.02 -6.17
C VAL A 625 24.38 -16.72 -4.76
N VAL A 626 23.85 -15.51 -4.55
CA VAL A 626 23.42 -15.05 -3.23
C VAL A 626 21.92 -14.80 -3.14
N ILE A 627 21.38 -15.05 -1.95
CA ILE A 627 19.99 -14.83 -1.56
C ILE A 627 19.94 -14.13 -0.20
N TYR A 628 18.80 -13.55 0.15
CA TYR A 628 18.57 -12.92 1.46
C TYR A 628 17.46 -13.66 2.20
N SER A 629 17.59 -13.76 3.51
CA SER A 629 16.63 -14.39 4.41
C SER A 629 16.72 -13.75 5.81
N ALA A 630 15.87 -14.18 6.74
CA ALA A 630 15.87 -13.69 8.11
C ALA A 630 17.21 -13.98 8.81
N PRO A 631 17.79 -13.00 9.53
CA PRO A 631 19.14 -13.11 10.08
C PRO A 631 19.22 -13.76 11.45
N ASP A 632 18.07 -14.01 12.11
CA ASP A 632 18.04 -14.59 13.45
C ASP A 632 18.48 -16.06 13.45
N GLU A 633 18.90 -16.55 14.62
CA GLU A 633 19.48 -17.89 14.75
C GLU A 633 18.50 -19.01 14.40
N LYS A 634 17.20 -18.84 14.72
CA LYS A 634 16.16 -19.83 14.36
C LYS A 634 16.04 -19.92 12.85
N ALA A 635 15.96 -18.77 12.16
CA ALA A 635 15.86 -18.72 10.71
C ALA A 635 17.10 -19.29 10.01
N VAL A 636 18.30 -18.88 10.43
CA VAL A 636 19.56 -19.38 9.86
C VAL A 636 19.67 -20.89 9.99
N ASN A 637 19.45 -21.42 11.19
CA ASN A 637 19.56 -22.86 11.44
C ASN A 637 18.53 -23.64 10.63
N TRP A 638 17.28 -23.14 10.57
CA TRP A 638 16.24 -23.78 9.78
C TRP A 638 16.57 -23.77 8.29
N SER A 639 16.97 -22.62 7.73
CA SER A 639 17.28 -22.47 6.31
C SER A 639 18.43 -23.37 5.87
N LEU A 640 19.51 -23.47 6.66
CA LEU A 640 20.64 -24.35 6.35
C LEU A 640 20.26 -25.85 6.39
N GLN A 641 19.28 -26.22 7.21
CA GLN A 641 18.82 -27.61 7.35
C GLN A 641 17.75 -28.01 6.32
N ASN A 642 16.92 -27.06 5.86
CA ASN A 642 15.73 -27.32 5.06
C ASN A 642 15.81 -26.79 3.62
N SER A 643 16.91 -26.11 3.26
CA SER A 643 17.13 -25.70 1.88
C SER A 643 17.30 -26.91 0.97
N VAL A 644 16.60 -26.90 -0.16
CA VAL A 644 16.78 -27.92 -1.22
C VAL A 644 18.08 -27.72 -2.01
N TRP A 645 18.72 -26.54 -1.85
CA TRP A 645 20.01 -26.19 -2.44
C TRP A 645 21.08 -26.08 -1.35
N PRO A 646 22.35 -26.44 -1.63
CA PRO A 646 23.43 -26.19 -0.69
C PRO A 646 23.53 -24.68 -0.37
N LEU A 647 23.45 -24.33 0.91
CA LEU A 647 23.59 -22.96 1.39
C LEU A 647 24.73 -22.85 2.40
N THR A 648 25.42 -21.71 2.39
CA THR A 648 26.38 -21.32 3.42
C THR A 648 26.03 -19.90 3.86
N LYS A 649 26.01 -19.64 5.17
CA LYS A 649 25.83 -18.29 5.70
C LYS A 649 27.09 -17.46 5.41
N LEU A 650 26.90 -16.32 4.77
CA LEU A 650 27.96 -15.32 4.54
C LEU A 650 28.18 -14.43 5.74
#